data_AF-A0A9D4ZZG6-F1
#
_entry.id   AF-A0A9D4ZZG6-F1
#
_cell.length_a   1.000
_cell.length_b   1.000
_cell.length_c   1.000
_cell.angle_alpha   90.00
_cell.angle_beta   90.00
_cell.angle_gamma   90.00
#
_symmetry.space_group_name_H-M   'P 1'
#
loop_
_entity.id
_entity.type
_entity.pdbx_description
1 polymer ?
#
loop_
_entity_poly.entity_id
_entity_poly.type
_entity_poly.pdbx_seq_one_letter_code
_entity_poly.pdbx_strand_id
1 'polypeptide(L)'
;MKKKEEGVEDANQTKEQIKDEKVLFSQNFRGRGRGRGGRDSGRSGRGNNFERGQSSQQNWRGRGRGQRGGRSNHSNFECYKCGKYGHYAKDCNSFKCYNCDKMGHLAKDCRIEKKVEETTNLTLEAEANEGFLLMAQNEINTNDNVWYLDSGASNHMCGHKHLFKEMRKIEDGNVSFGDASKVKVEGKGTIRYLQKDGLIGSIQDVYYVPNLKTNILSLGQLTEKGYSILMKERILHLKDKLGHLIARVEMERNRMYKLNLINVREKCLQEDIGIMKDMNMDAYRFSISWSRVLPKGKLSGGVNQEGINYYNNLINELLANGLQPYVTIFHWDVPQALEDEYGSFLSPRLVDDFKDYAELCFKEFGDRVKHWITLNEPWSVSMKAYGIGIFAPGRCSDWLNLNCLGGDSGTEPYFAAHYQLLAHAAAVKLYKTKYQESQNGLIGITLLSHWFEPVTKEKSDCDAAQRALDFMFGWYMDPITKGNYPKSMQTLVGNRLPKFSKEESDNLKGSFDFLGLNYYSSSYAADAPHLREARPYIQTDSLVNTTFEHDGKPLGPMAASNWLCIYPKGLRQLLLYIKNHYNNPVIYITENGRDELNDPTLSLEESLIDTYRIDYYYRHLYYLQTAIKDGVNVKGYFAWSLLDNMEWESGMSLRFGLVFVDFKDDLKRHSKLSANWFKNFLKKS
;
A
#
# COMPACT_ATOMS: atom_id res chain seq x y z
N MET A 1 -49.88 31.09 4.60
CA MET A 1 -50.68 32.14 3.92
C MET A 1 -50.16 33.49 4.40
N LYS A 2 -49.67 34.43 3.61
CA LYS A 2 -49.46 34.58 2.16
C LYS A 2 -48.23 35.49 1.99
N LYS A 3 -47.23 35.03 1.24
CA LYS A 3 -46.18 35.82 0.53
C LYS A 3 -45.21 34.81 -0.09
N LYS A 4 -45.64 34.19 -1.20
CA LYS A 4 -44.83 33.33 -2.09
C LYS A 4 -45.61 33.05 -3.38
N GLU A 5 -45.96 34.10 -4.10
CA GLU A 5 -46.56 34.03 -5.44
C GLU A 5 -46.05 35.26 -6.18
N GLU A 6 -44.89 35.10 -6.84
CA GLU A 6 -44.33 35.94 -7.93
C GLU A 6 -42.89 35.43 -8.15
N GLY A 7 -42.70 34.61 -9.18
CA GLY A 7 -41.41 33.96 -9.49
C GLY A 7 -41.50 32.56 -10.09
N VAL A 8 -42.70 32.06 -10.41
CA VAL A 8 -42.93 30.72 -10.99
C VAL A 8 -43.28 30.76 -12.48
N GLU A 9 -43.32 31.93 -13.13
CA GLU A 9 -43.69 32.03 -14.55
C GLU A 9 -42.53 32.21 -15.54
N ASP A 10 -41.29 32.44 -15.10
CA ASP A 10 -40.13 32.56 -16.01
C ASP A 10 -39.26 31.29 -16.13
N ALA A 11 -39.59 30.22 -15.39
CA ALA A 11 -38.83 28.95 -15.39
C ALA A 11 -39.41 27.87 -16.32
N ASN A 12 -40.50 28.17 -17.04
CA ASN A 12 -41.20 27.23 -17.93
C ASN A 12 -41.08 27.54 -19.43
N GLN A 13 -40.38 28.61 -19.85
CA GLN A 13 -40.13 28.90 -21.27
C GLN A 13 -38.76 28.43 -21.80
N THR A 14 -37.86 27.92 -20.95
CA THR A 14 -36.56 27.36 -21.38
C THR A 14 -36.49 25.83 -21.35
N LYS A 15 -37.63 25.15 -21.13
CA LYS A 15 -37.76 23.69 -21.16
C LYS A 15 -38.29 23.11 -22.48
N GLU A 16 -38.55 23.94 -23.49
CA GLU A 16 -39.10 23.52 -24.79
C GLU A 16 -38.21 23.78 -26.02
N GLN A 17 -36.94 24.17 -25.86
CA GLN A 17 -36.03 24.42 -27.01
C GLN A 17 -34.66 23.73 -26.96
N ILE A 18 -34.52 22.60 -26.24
CA ILE A 18 -33.39 21.67 -26.44
C ILE A 18 -33.92 20.22 -26.47
N LYS A 19 -34.91 20.02 -27.34
CA LYS A 19 -35.19 18.75 -28.00
C LYS A 19 -34.96 19.03 -29.48
N ASP A 20 -33.77 18.71 -29.97
CA ASP A 20 -33.40 18.49 -31.38
C ASP A 20 -31.94 18.88 -31.60
N GLU A 21 -31.04 18.03 -31.15
CA GLU A 21 -29.73 17.83 -31.79
C GLU A 21 -29.22 16.42 -31.40
N LYS A 22 -29.96 15.41 -31.86
CA LYS A 22 -29.41 14.08 -32.15
C LYS A 22 -29.10 14.07 -33.65
N VAL A 23 -27.86 13.73 -34.02
CA VAL A 23 -27.44 12.90 -35.18
C VAL A 23 -25.97 13.23 -35.53
N LEU A 24 -25.16 12.17 -35.76
CA LEU A 24 -23.71 12.10 -36.07
C LEU A 24 -22.81 12.05 -34.82
N PHE A 25 -22.21 10.94 -34.40
CA PHE A 25 -21.46 9.93 -35.16
C PHE A 25 -21.63 8.52 -34.58
N SER A 26 -21.97 7.59 -35.47
CA SER A 26 -21.78 6.15 -35.31
C SER A 26 -20.63 5.70 -36.23
N GLN A 27 -19.98 4.58 -35.88
CA GLN A 27 -19.01 3.80 -36.68
C GLN A 27 -17.55 4.28 -36.54
N ASN A 28 -16.51 3.48 -36.30
CA ASN A 28 -16.25 2.05 -36.52
C ASN A 28 -15.15 1.55 -35.57
N PHE A 29 -15.31 0.38 -34.95
CA PHE A 29 -14.22 -0.61 -34.85
C PHE A 29 -14.86 -2.01 -34.77
N ARG A 30 -15.05 -2.63 -35.94
CA ARG A 30 -15.34 -4.06 -36.07
C ARG A 30 -14.02 -4.82 -35.97
N GLY A 31 -13.96 -5.77 -35.05
CA GLY A 31 -12.96 -6.83 -35.09
C GLY A 31 -13.13 -7.72 -36.32
N ARG A 32 -12.04 -8.34 -36.76
CA ARG A 32 -12.06 -9.60 -37.52
C ARG A 32 -10.84 -10.43 -37.16
N GLY A 33 -11.10 -11.65 -36.72
CA GLY A 33 -10.08 -12.68 -36.53
C GLY A 33 -9.76 -13.44 -37.82
N ARG A 34 -8.59 -14.09 -37.74
CA ARG A 34 -8.09 -15.32 -38.39
C ARG A 34 -8.05 -15.41 -39.94
N GLY A 35 -6.85 -15.65 -40.44
CA GLY A 35 -6.59 -16.24 -41.76
C GLY A 35 -5.12 -16.63 -41.93
N ARG A 36 -4.88 -17.90 -42.25
CA ARG A 36 -3.58 -18.59 -42.41
C ARG A 36 -2.83 -18.21 -43.70
N GLY A 37 -1.53 -18.56 -43.73
CA GLY A 37 -0.67 -18.68 -44.92
C GLY A 37 0.46 -17.64 -44.88
N GLY A 38 1.71 -17.98 -44.60
CA GLY A 38 2.52 -19.01 -45.24
C GLY A 38 3.25 -18.38 -46.43
N ARG A 39 4.54 -18.07 -46.29
CA ARG A 39 5.53 -18.12 -47.37
C ARG A 39 6.95 -17.89 -46.87
N ASP A 40 7.74 -18.92 -47.14
CA ASP A 40 9.19 -18.99 -47.27
C ASP A 40 9.76 -18.00 -48.30
N SER A 41 11.10 -17.94 -48.27
CA SER A 41 12.05 -17.34 -49.23
C SER A 41 12.21 -15.81 -49.12
N GLY A 42 13.42 -15.24 -49.12
CA GLY A 42 14.74 -15.78 -49.36
C GLY A 42 15.63 -14.65 -49.89
N ARG A 43 16.74 -14.42 -49.19
CA ARG A 43 18.06 -13.96 -49.66
C ARG A 43 18.23 -12.78 -50.65
N SER A 44 19.28 -12.02 -50.32
CA SER A 44 20.23 -11.28 -51.18
C SER A 44 19.75 -9.91 -51.70
N GLY A 45 20.57 -8.86 -51.75
CA GLY A 45 21.98 -8.69 -51.43
C GLY A 45 22.51 -7.40 -52.08
N ARG A 46 23.40 -6.69 -51.36
CA ARG A 46 24.55 -5.87 -51.81
C ARG A 46 24.40 -4.73 -52.85
N GLY A 47 25.07 -3.62 -52.52
CA GLY A 47 25.85 -2.78 -53.46
C GLY A 47 25.43 -1.30 -53.46
N ASN A 48 26.01 -0.44 -52.62
CA ASN A 48 27.24 0.37 -52.80
C ASN A 48 27.24 1.39 -53.96
N ASN A 49 27.43 2.67 -53.56
CA ASN A 49 28.43 3.64 -54.02
C ASN A 49 28.08 4.83 -54.97
N PHE A 50 28.47 6.03 -54.46
CA PHE A 50 29.03 7.22 -55.13
C PHE A 50 28.10 8.09 -56.01
N GLU A 51 28.25 9.41 -56.17
CA GLU A 51 28.94 10.54 -55.52
C GLU A 51 28.38 11.84 -56.19
N ARG A 52 28.37 12.96 -55.45
CA ARG A 52 28.51 14.39 -55.86
C ARG A 52 27.64 15.04 -56.96
N GLY A 53 27.07 16.20 -56.59
CA GLY A 53 26.71 17.30 -57.49
C GLY A 53 26.29 18.57 -56.73
N GLN A 54 26.94 19.70 -57.00
CA GLN A 54 26.92 20.95 -56.22
C GLN A 54 25.86 21.99 -56.67
N SER A 55 25.54 22.91 -55.74
CA SER A 55 25.43 24.38 -55.89
C SER A 55 24.11 25.11 -56.23
N SER A 56 23.94 26.20 -55.45
CA SER A 56 23.35 27.54 -55.73
C SER A 56 21.84 27.66 -56.03
N GLN A 57 21.03 28.30 -55.17
CA GLN A 57 20.85 29.74 -54.86
C GLN A 57 19.86 30.49 -55.79
N GLN A 58 18.93 31.23 -55.15
CA GLN A 58 18.11 32.36 -55.66
C GLN A 58 16.89 32.01 -56.53
N ASN A 59 15.73 32.69 -56.53
CA ASN A 59 15.17 33.82 -55.79
C ASN A 59 13.64 33.88 -56.04
N TRP A 60 12.89 34.26 -55.00
CA TRP A 60 11.66 35.09 -54.92
C TRP A 60 10.64 35.25 -56.07
N ARG A 61 9.35 35.11 -55.68
CA ARG A 61 8.11 35.92 -55.99
C ARG A 61 6.92 34.95 -56.15
N GLY A 62 5.73 35.09 -55.56
CA GLY A 62 5.09 36.06 -54.67
C GLY A 62 3.55 35.86 -54.72
N ARG A 63 2.85 36.32 -53.66
CA ARG A 63 1.40 36.64 -53.54
C ARG A 63 0.41 35.44 -53.47
N GLY A 64 -0.59 35.41 -52.57
CA GLY A 64 -1.01 36.35 -51.54
C GLY A 64 -2.24 35.87 -50.71
N ARG A 65 -2.34 36.47 -49.51
CA ARG A 65 -3.51 36.86 -48.67
C ARG A 65 -4.74 35.92 -48.48
N GLY A 66 -5.05 35.70 -47.19
CA GLY A 66 -6.41 35.46 -46.67
C GLY A 66 -6.50 35.29 -45.14
N GLN A 67 -6.51 36.42 -44.42
CA GLN A 67 -7.08 36.72 -43.08
C GLN A 67 -8.08 35.72 -42.46
N ARG A 68 -7.84 35.24 -41.23
CA ARG A 68 -8.37 35.70 -39.90
C ARG A 68 -9.88 35.44 -39.66
N GLY A 69 -10.16 34.63 -38.62
CA GLY A 69 -11.11 35.03 -37.57
C GLY A 69 -12.16 34.00 -37.13
N GLY A 70 -11.89 33.30 -36.02
CA GLY A 70 -12.88 32.71 -35.13
C GLY A 70 -12.37 32.80 -33.70
N ARG A 71 -12.66 33.91 -33.01
CA ARG A 71 -12.29 34.16 -31.60
C ARG A 71 -13.21 33.35 -30.69
N SER A 72 -12.65 32.37 -29.97
CA SER A 72 -13.31 31.83 -28.78
C SER A 72 -13.16 32.83 -27.62
N ASN A 73 -14.27 33.02 -26.90
CA ASN A 73 -14.37 34.01 -25.84
C ASN A 73 -13.66 33.46 -24.58
N HIS A 74 -12.40 33.85 -24.37
CA HIS A 74 -11.56 33.33 -23.28
C HIS A 74 -11.75 34.03 -21.93
N SER A 75 -12.76 34.89 -21.80
CA SER A 75 -12.89 35.82 -20.66
C SER A 75 -13.28 35.17 -19.32
N ASN A 76 -13.70 33.90 -19.29
CA ASN A 76 -14.26 33.26 -18.07
C ASN A 76 -13.44 32.09 -17.51
N PHE A 77 -12.20 31.86 -17.98
CA PHE A 77 -11.33 30.80 -17.45
C PHE A 77 -10.09 31.40 -16.78
N GLU A 78 -9.91 31.11 -15.49
CA GLU A 78 -8.76 31.54 -14.68
C GLU A 78 -7.58 30.58 -14.85
N CYS A 79 -6.41 31.11 -15.22
CA CYS A 79 -5.20 30.31 -15.33
C CYS A 79 -4.68 29.91 -13.95
N TYR A 80 -4.74 28.61 -13.62
CA TYR A 80 -4.30 28.08 -12.32
C TYR A 80 -2.80 28.28 -12.00
N LYS A 81 -1.98 28.72 -12.96
CA LYS A 81 -0.57 29.07 -12.73
C LYS A 81 -0.35 30.53 -12.28
N CYS A 82 -1.23 31.46 -12.66
CA CYS A 82 -0.99 32.90 -12.43
C CYS A 82 -2.20 33.69 -11.93
N GLY A 83 -3.37 33.05 -11.81
CA GLY A 83 -4.61 33.68 -11.32
C GLY A 83 -5.23 34.71 -12.28
N LYS A 84 -4.74 34.81 -13.52
CA LYS A 84 -5.29 35.75 -14.52
C LYS A 84 -6.21 35.04 -15.51
N TYR A 85 -7.28 35.72 -15.89
CA TYR A 85 -8.25 35.25 -16.88
C TYR A 85 -7.72 35.42 -18.32
N GLY A 86 -8.19 34.60 -19.26
CA GLY A 86 -7.93 34.82 -20.69
C GLY A 86 -6.93 33.89 -21.39
N HIS A 87 -6.33 32.91 -20.69
CA HIS A 87 -5.39 31.94 -21.28
C HIS A 87 -5.33 30.62 -20.47
N TYR A 88 -4.86 29.53 -21.11
CA TYR A 88 -4.61 28.26 -20.42
C TYR A 88 -3.22 28.24 -19.78
N ALA A 89 -3.02 27.41 -18.75
CA ALA A 89 -1.73 27.27 -18.07
C ALA A 89 -0.57 26.77 -18.95
N LYS A 90 -0.89 26.12 -20.07
CA LYS A 90 0.10 25.74 -21.10
C LYS A 90 0.64 26.95 -21.88
N ASP A 91 -0.13 28.03 -21.94
CA ASP A 91 0.17 29.26 -22.68
C ASP A 91 0.59 30.41 -21.72
N CYS A 92 0.89 30.07 -20.46
CA CYS A 92 1.18 31.02 -19.39
C CYS A 92 2.69 31.34 -19.31
N ASN A 93 3.05 32.60 -19.62
CA ASN A 93 4.44 33.09 -19.65
C ASN A 93 4.95 33.68 -18.32
N SER A 94 4.21 33.51 -17.22
CA SER A 94 4.58 34.08 -15.91
C SER A 94 5.45 33.13 -15.07
N PHE A 95 6.60 32.71 -15.58
CA PHE A 95 7.60 31.95 -14.83
C PHE A 95 8.99 32.58 -14.99
N LYS A 96 9.84 32.44 -13.97
CA LYS A 96 11.23 32.93 -13.97
C LYS A 96 12.16 31.87 -14.57
N CYS A 97 13.07 32.29 -15.42
CA CYS A 97 14.14 31.44 -15.95
C CYS A 97 15.16 31.13 -14.84
N TYR A 98 15.32 29.86 -14.48
CA TYR A 98 16.25 29.41 -13.43
C TYR A 98 17.74 29.67 -13.71
N ASN A 99 18.11 30.13 -14.91
CA ASN A 99 19.48 30.45 -15.28
C ASN A 99 19.79 31.96 -15.20
N CYS A 100 18.79 32.85 -15.30
CA CYS A 100 19.03 34.31 -15.29
C CYS A 100 17.97 35.14 -14.54
N ASP A 101 17.01 34.50 -13.89
CA ASP A 101 15.90 35.08 -13.13
C ASP A 101 14.97 36.06 -13.89
N LYS A 102 15.12 36.17 -15.21
CA LYS A 102 14.21 36.95 -16.08
C LYS A 102 12.96 36.16 -16.46
N MET A 103 11.85 36.85 -16.65
CA MET A 103 10.55 36.24 -17.01
C MET A 103 10.44 35.95 -18.52
N GLY A 104 9.61 34.97 -18.88
CA GLY A 104 9.12 34.77 -20.25
C GLY A 104 9.89 33.79 -21.13
N HIS A 105 10.81 32.99 -20.58
CA HIS A 105 11.50 31.90 -21.30
C HIS A 105 11.98 30.80 -20.33
N LEU A 106 12.15 29.57 -20.84
CA LEU A 106 12.68 28.44 -20.06
C LEU A 106 14.22 28.50 -19.99
N ALA A 107 14.81 27.86 -18.98
CA ALA A 107 16.27 27.81 -18.81
C ALA A 107 17.00 27.24 -20.04
N LYS A 108 16.36 26.32 -20.78
CA LYS A 108 16.88 25.75 -22.03
C LYS A 108 16.97 26.76 -23.19
N ASP A 109 16.20 27.84 -23.12
CA ASP A 109 16.14 28.89 -24.14
C ASP A 109 16.89 30.17 -23.70
N CYS A 110 17.63 30.09 -22.59
CA CYS A 110 18.36 31.20 -21.99
C CYS A 110 19.66 31.49 -22.75
N ARG A 111 19.82 32.73 -23.24
CA ARG A 111 21.01 33.18 -23.99
C ARG A 111 22.15 33.70 -23.11
N ILE A 112 22.10 33.46 -21.80
CA ILE A 112 23.12 33.90 -20.83
C ILE A 112 23.91 32.68 -20.37
N GLU A 113 25.24 32.72 -20.50
CA GLU A 113 26.13 31.63 -20.08
C GLU A 113 26.16 31.47 -18.55
N LYS A 114 26.25 30.22 -18.08
CA LYS A 114 26.31 29.86 -16.66
C LYS A 114 27.53 30.50 -15.99
N LYS A 115 27.32 31.22 -14.88
CA LYS A 115 28.44 31.65 -14.02
C LYS A 115 29.06 30.43 -13.34
N VAL A 116 30.31 30.13 -13.69
CA VAL A 116 31.20 29.27 -12.91
C VAL A 116 32.01 30.19 -12.01
N GLU A 117 31.87 30.05 -10.69
CA GLU A 117 32.77 30.74 -9.75
C GLU A 117 34.04 29.90 -9.57
N GLU A 118 35.14 30.38 -10.14
CA GLU A 118 36.50 29.98 -9.82
C GLU A 118 37.02 30.82 -8.65
N THR A 119 37.56 30.18 -7.60
CA THR A 119 38.47 30.84 -6.65
C THR A 119 39.61 29.91 -6.26
N THR A 120 40.72 30.08 -6.97
CA THR A 120 42.11 30.27 -6.51
C THR A 120 42.60 29.61 -5.21
N ASN A 121 43.66 28.81 -5.35
CA ASN A 121 44.59 28.41 -4.28
C ASN A 121 45.36 29.62 -3.72
N LEU A 122 45.41 29.76 -2.39
CA LEU A 122 46.52 30.36 -1.64
C LEU A 122 46.42 29.88 -0.17
N THR A 123 47.45 29.16 0.27
CA THR A 123 47.65 28.67 1.63
C THR A 123 48.07 29.79 2.57
N LEU A 124 47.34 30.00 3.67
CA LEU A 124 47.87 30.46 4.95
C LEU A 124 47.10 29.76 6.07
N GLU A 125 47.82 29.05 6.93
CA GLU A 125 47.33 28.45 8.16
C GLU A 125 46.83 29.53 9.12
N ALA A 126 45.56 29.47 9.53
CA ALA A 126 45.09 29.84 10.87
C ALA A 126 43.59 29.52 10.97
N GLU A 127 43.24 28.77 12.02
CA GLU A 127 41.88 28.60 12.56
C GLU A 127 40.93 27.82 11.64
N ALA A 128 41.08 26.49 11.66
CA ALA A 128 40.07 25.57 11.19
C ALA A 128 38.76 25.79 11.97
N ASN A 129 37.86 26.53 11.32
CA ASN A 129 36.43 26.64 11.60
C ASN A 129 35.87 25.36 12.24
N GLU A 130 35.29 25.51 13.43
CA GLU A 130 34.49 24.50 14.15
C GLU A 130 33.17 24.18 13.42
N GLY A 131 33.22 23.88 12.12
CA GLY A 131 32.07 23.63 11.24
C GLY A 131 31.86 22.18 10.82
N PHE A 132 32.69 21.23 11.29
CA PHE A 132 32.66 19.81 10.90
C PHE A 132 32.50 18.85 12.09
N LEU A 133 31.61 19.18 13.03
CA LEU A 133 31.25 18.30 14.15
C LEU A 133 30.12 17.34 13.75
N LEU A 134 30.48 16.12 13.29
CA LEU A 134 29.51 15.07 12.94
C LEU A 134 29.67 13.81 13.81
N MET A 135 28.49 13.21 14.07
CA MET A 135 28.21 11.87 14.62
C MET A 135 28.22 11.65 16.15
N ALA A 136 27.19 12.18 16.82
CA ALA A 136 26.36 11.44 17.78
C ALA A 136 24.92 11.98 17.68
N GLN A 137 23.91 11.12 17.64
CA GLN A 137 22.53 11.50 18.00
C GLN A 137 22.26 10.81 19.34
N ASN A 138 22.01 11.61 20.37
CA ASN A 138 21.25 11.13 21.52
C ASN A 138 19.83 10.90 21.01
N GLU A 139 19.20 9.77 21.39
CA GLU A 139 17.74 9.50 21.36
C GLU A 139 17.21 8.30 20.55
N ILE A 140 18.04 7.36 20.07
CA ILE A 140 17.52 6.02 19.70
C ILE A 140 18.41 4.93 20.30
N ASN A 141 17.98 4.36 21.44
CA ASN A 141 18.64 3.23 22.10
C ASN A 141 17.80 1.95 21.88
N THR A 142 17.88 1.36 20.69
CA THR A 142 17.65 -0.07 20.55
C THR A 142 19.01 -0.78 20.71
N ASN A 143 19.03 -1.94 21.37
CA ASN A 143 20.29 -2.59 21.76
C ASN A 143 21.15 -3.03 20.55
N ASP A 144 20.54 -3.16 19.37
CA ASP A 144 21.16 -3.59 18.12
C ASP A 144 21.82 -2.45 17.31
N ASN A 145 21.50 -1.19 17.56
CA ASN A 145 22.14 -0.03 16.92
C ASN A 145 23.41 0.45 17.63
N VAL A 146 23.73 -0.16 18.78
CA VAL A 146 24.89 0.20 19.61
C VAL A 146 26.14 -0.55 19.17
N TRP A 147 27.21 0.19 18.91
CA TRP A 147 28.53 -0.32 18.57
C TRP A 147 29.59 0.21 19.54
N TYR A 148 30.31 -0.70 20.19
CA TYR A 148 31.45 -0.33 21.02
C TYR A 148 32.73 -0.33 20.20
N LEU A 149 33.48 0.77 20.28
CA LEU A 149 34.77 0.91 19.63
C LEU A 149 35.82 0.27 20.52
N ASP A 150 36.41 -0.82 20.05
CA ASP A 150 37.31 -1.65 20.85
C ASP A 150 38.65 -1.88 20.14
N SER A 151 39.74 -1.48 20.80
CA SER A 151 41.11 -1.74 20.35
C SER A 151 41.57 -3.18 20.59
N GLY A 152 40.94 -3.89 21.52
CA GLY A 152 41.23 -5.30 21.82
C GLY A 152 40.55 -6.29 20.88
N ALA A 153 39.60 -5.84 20.06
CA ALA A 153 38.88 -6.69 19.13
C ALA A 153 39.64 -6.86 17.81
N SER A 154 39.90 -8.10 17.41
CA SER A 154 40.52 -8.40 16.11
C SER A 154 39.55 -8.27 14.93
N ASN A 155 38.24 -8.37 15.18
CA ASN A 155 37.22 -8.29 14.15
C ASN A 155 36.02 -7.45 14.60
N HIS A 156 35.36 -6.81 13.64
CA HIS A 156 34.01 -6.31 13.78
C HIS A 156 33.10 -7.50 14.06
N MET A 157 32.27 -7.40 15.07
CA MET A 157 31.38 -8.49 15.48
C MET A 157 29.99 -7.96 15.76
N CYS A 158 28.99 -8.71 15.32
CA CYS A 158 27.59 -8.37 15.48
C CYS A 158 26.80 -9.60 15.92
N GLY A 159 25.94 -9.41 16.92
CA GLY A 159 25.04 -10.46 17.42
C GLY A 159 23.70 -10.54 16.71
N HIS A 160 23.44 -9.58 15.82
CA HIS A 160 22.12 -9.33 15.24
C HIS A 160 22.13 -9.65 13.75
N LYS A 161 21.68 -10.87 13.41
CA LYS A 161 21.71 -11.38 12.02
C LYS A 161 20.94 -10.49 11.04
N HIS A 162 19.89 -9.80 11.49
CA HIS A 162 19.06 -8.94 10.64
C HIS A 162 19.76 -7.66 10.16
N LEU A 163 20.90 -7.29 10.75
CA LEU A 163 21.68 -6.12 10.34
C LEU A 163 22.52 -6.35 9.09
N PHE A 164 22.77 -7.62 8.75
CA PHE A 164 23.56 -7.98 7.58
C PHE A 164 22.76 -7.78 6.30
N LYS A 165 23.32 -7.00 5.38
CA LYS A 165 22.82 -6.88 4.00
C LYS A 165 23.01 -8.19 3.24
N GLU A 166 24.20 -8.76 3.39
CA GLU A 166 24.64 -10.00 2.76
C GLU A 166 25.59 -10.71 3.73
N MET A 167 25.54 -12.04 3.79
CA MET A 167 26.36 -12.82 4.71
C MET A 167 26.70 -14.17 4.09
N ARG A 168 28.00 -14.51 4.09
CA ARG A 168 28.48 -15.86 3.77
C ARG A 168 28.55 -16.67 5.06
N LYS A 169 28.07 -17.91 5.02
CA LYS A 169 28.18 -18.83 6.14
C LYS A 169 29.66 -19.17 6.38
N ILE A 170 30.05 -19.29 7.64
CA ILE A 170 31.35 -19.82 8.04
C ILE A 170 31.08 -21.11 8.81
N GLU A 171 31.61 -22.23 8.29
CA GLU A 171 31.36 -23.54 8.89
C GLU A 171 32.28 -23.78 10.09
N ASP A 172 33.55 -23.36 9.95
CA ASP A 172 34.60 -23.47 10.95
C ASP A 172 35.24 -22.10 11.23
N GLY A 173 34.77 -21.46 12.29
CA GLY A 173 35.33 -20.20 12.79
C GLY A 173 34.92 -19.99 14.24
N ASN A 174 35.87 -19.58 15.08
CA ASN A 174 35.61 -19.22 16.48
C ASN A 174 36.31 -17.90 16.79
N VAL A 175 35.71 -17.11 17.67
CA VAL A 175 36.36 -15.96 18.32
C VAL A 175 36.65 -16.35 19.77
N SER A 176 37.85 -16.02 20.25
CA SER A 176 38.23 -16.16 21.65
C SER A 176 38.01 -14.83 22.37
N PHE A 177 37.33 -14.84 23.51
CA PHE A 177 37.16 -13.67 24.37
C PHE A 177 38.27 -13.59 25.43
N GLY A 178 38.37 -12.45 26.12
CA GLY A 178 39.38 -12.21 27.15
C GLY A 178 39.30 -13.14 28.37
N ASP A 179 38.17 -13.82 28.57
CA ASP A 179 37.97 -14.87 29.57
C ASP A 179 38.38 -16.28 29.08
N ALA A 180 39.05 -16.36 27.92
CA ALA A 180 39.41 -17.58 27.20
C ALA A 180 38.23 -18.42 26.70
N SER A 181 36.99 -17.95 26.84
CA SER A 181 35.84 -18.59 26.21
C SER A 181 35.94 -18.47 24.68
N LYS A 182 35.44 -19.49 23.98
CA LYS A 182 35.38 -19.51 22.52
C LYS A 182 33.93 -19.57 22.08
N VAL A 183 33.55 -18.66 21.19
CA VAL A 183 32.20 -18.62 20.61
C VAL A 183 32.30 -18.82 19.10
N LYS A 184 31.39 -19.62 18.57
CA LYS A 184 31.31 -19.91 17.15
C LYS A 184 30.93 -18.67 16.34
N VAL A 185 31.64 -18.45 15.25
CA VAL A 185 31.28 -17.51 14.20
C VAL A 185 30.43 -18.27 13.18
N GLU A 186 29.20 -17.84 12.96
CA GLU A 186 28.28 -18.52 12.03
C GLU A 186 28.29 -17.91 10.63
N GLY A 187 28.83 -16.69 10.49
CA GLY A 187 28.92 -16.04 9.20
C GLY A 187 29.81 -14.80 9.21
N LYS A 188 30.11 -14.33 8.00
CA LYS A 188 30.80 -13.06 7.78
C LYS A 188 30.07 -12.28 6.70
N GLY A 189 29.92 -10.98 6.87
CA GLY A 189 29.16 -10.18 5.91
C GLY A 189 29.36 -8.70 6.03
N THR A 190 28.45 -7.98 5.40
CA THR A 190 28.46 -6.51 5.31
C THR A 190 27.23 -5.96 6.01
N ILE A 191 27.43 -4.99 6.90
CA ILE A 191 26.37 -4.21 7.54
C ILE A 191 26.36 -2.83 6.91
N ARG A 192 25.17 -2.34 6.54
CA ARG A 192 24.99 -0.98 6.02
C ARG A 192 24.42 -0.08 7.11
N TYR A 193 25.01 1.10 7.26
CA TYR A 193 24.54 2.12 8.21
C TYR A 193 24.28 3.43 7.50
N LEU A 194 23.38 4.23 8.07
CA LEU A 194 23.05 5.56 7.59
C LEU A 194 24.02 6.59 8.19
N GLN A 195 24.59 7.43 7.34
CA GLN A 195 25.39 8.59 7.74
C GLN A 195 24.48 9.80 7.93
N LYS A 196 24.92 10.80 8.72
CA LYS A 196 24.12 12.01 9.01
C LYS A 196 23.81 12.88 7.79
N ASP A 197 24.62 12.79 6.74
CA ASP A 197 24.39 13.46 5.45
C ASP A 197 23.39 12.71 4.54
N GLY A 198 22.85 11.59 5.02
CA GLY A 198 21.94 10.72 4.28
C GLY A 198 22.63 9.71 3.37
N LEU A 199 23.98 9.72 3.28
CA LEU A 199 24.73 8.72 2.54
C LEU A 199 24.73 7.37 3.28
N ILE A 200 24.94 6.30 2.52
CA ILE A 200 24.98 4.94 3.06
C ILE A 200 26.45 4.52 3.23
N GLY A 201 26.84 4.32 4.48
CA GLY A 201 28.11 3.70 4.83
C GLY A 201 28.00 2.17 4.90
N SER A 202 29.14 1.49 4.86
CA SER A 202 29.18 0.03 5.07
C SER A 202 30.33 -0.38 5.97
N ILE A 203 30.04 -1.29 6.90
CA ILE A 203 31.04 -2.03 7.66
C ILE A 203 31.16 -3.39 6.99
N GLN A 204 32.28 -3.59 6.32
CA GLN A 204 32.61 -4.84 5.67
C GLN A 204 33.38 -5.74 6.64
N ASP A 205 33.38 -7.04 6.36
CA ASP A 205 34.10 -8.05 7.13
C ASP A 205 33.63 -8.25 8.57
N VAL A 206 32.34 -8.04 8.82
CA VAL A 206 31.73 -8.23 10.14
C VAL A 206 31.46 -9.71 10.37
N TYR A 207 31.90 -10.24 11.51
CA TYR A 207 31.53 -11.57 11.97
C TYR A 207 30.15 -11.55 12.63
N TYR A 208 29.31 -12.50 12.22
CA TYR A 208 28.10 -12.83 12.93
C TYR A 208 28.43 -13.83 14.04
N VAL A 209 28.31 -13.37 15.28
CA VAL A 209 28.56 -14.13 16.50
C VAL A 209 27.23 -14.24 17.24
N PRO A 210 26.51 -15.37 17.14
CA PRO A 210 25.21 -15.53 17.78
C PRO A 210 25.27 -15.23 19.27
N ASN A 211 24.21 -14.60 19.81
CA ASN A 211 24.06 -14.25 21.22
C ASN A 211 25.06 -13.21 21.75
N LEU A 212 25.84 -12.56 20.89
CA LEU A 212 26.63 -11.40 21.28
C LEU A 212 25.67 -10.25 21.67
N LYS A 213 25.72 -9.81 22.93
CA LYS A 213 24.77 -8.84 23.48
C LYS A 213 24.92 -7.41 22.94
N THR A 214 26.09 -7.07 22.43
CA THR A 214 26.47 -5.73 21.98
C THR A 214 27.41 -5.83 20.79
N ASN A 215 27.22 -4.98 19.77
CA ASN A 215 28.11 -5.01 18.61
C ASN A 215 29.46 -4.38 18.91
N ILE A 216 30.50 -4.85 18.23
CA ILE A 216 31.88 -4.41 18.42
C ILE A 216 32.44 -3.92 17.09
N LEU A 217 32.98 -2.70 17.09
CA LEU A 217 33.69 -2.11 15.98
C LEU A 217 35.20 -2.17 16.28
N SER A 218 35.89 -3.15 15.70
CA SER A 218 37.35 -3.28 15.79
C SER A 218 38.06 -2.03 15.27
N LEU A 219 38.81 -1.37 16.15
CA LEU A 219 39.69 -0.26 15.78
C LEU A 219 40.88 -0.72 14.93
N GLY A 220 41.35 -1.95 15.14
CA GLY A 220 42.40 -2.56 14.34
C GLY A 220 41.98 -2.69 12.87
N GLN A 221 40.80 -3.26 12.61
CA GLN A 221 40.30 -3.40 11.23
C GLN A 221 40.02 -2.05 10.56
N LEU A 222 39.59 -1.04 11.31
CA LEU A 222 39.47 0.32 10.76
C LEU A 222 40.84 0.85 10.34
N THR A 223 41.87 0.66 11.17
CA THR A 223 43.23 1.10 10.86
C THR A 223 43.80 0.37 9.64
N GLU A 224 43.58 -0.95 9.52
CA GLU A 224 43.95 -1.74 8.33
C GLU A 224 43.29 -1.22 7.04
N LYS A 225 42.08 -0.64 7.15
CA LYS A 225 41.35 -0.02 6.04
C LYS A 225 41.73 1.45 5.79
N GLY A 226 42.76 1.95 6.47
CA GLY A 226 43.31 3.29 6.27
C GLY A 226 42.59 4.40 7.04
N TYR A 227 41.74 4.06 8.02
CA TYR A 227 41.18 5.06 8.92
C TYR A 227 42.23 5.45 9.97
N SER A 228 42.27 6.73 10.33
CA SER A 228 43.11 7.21 11.43
C SER A 228 42.28 7.40 12.69
N ILE A 229 42.84 6.99 13.82
CA ILE A 229 42.19 7.04 15.13
C ILE A 229 43.06 7.87 16.06
N LEU A 230 42.52 8.95 16.60
CA LEU A 230 43.18 9.80 17.58
C LEU A 230 42.33 9.87 18.84
N MET A 231 42.86 9.38 19.96
CA MET A 231 42.22 9.50 21.25
C MET A 231 42.89 10.61 22.06
N LYS A 232 42.15 11.67 22.38
CA LYS A 232 42.65 12.80 23.18
C LYS A 232 41.53 13.31 24.09
N GLU A 233 41.84 13.69 25.32
CA GLU A 233 40.89 14.37 26.22
C GLU A 233 39.54 13.61 26.36
N ARG A 234 39.60 12.27 26.50
CA ARG A 234 38.43 11.38 26.58
C ARG A 234 37.55 11.34 25.33
N ILE A 235 38.06 11.78 24.19
CA ILE A 235 37.36 11.78 22.91
C ILE A 235 38.15 10.95 21.91
N LEU A 236 37.46 10.06 21.20
CA LEU A 236 37.97 9.32 20.06
C LEU A 236 37.55 10.03 18.77
N HIS A 237 38.54 10.50 18.03
CA HIS A 237 38.40 11.04 16.69
C HIS A 237 38.74 9.95 15.67
N LEU A 238 37.76 9.55 14.88
CA LEU A 238 37.92 8.63 13.76
C LEU A 238 37.91 9.44 12.46
N LYS A 239 38.95 9.34 11.65
CA LYS A 239 39.02 9.99 10.34
C LYS A 239 39.21 8.97 9.22
N ASP A 240 38.73 9.28 8.03
CA ASP A 240 38.95 8.45 6.85
C ASP A 240 40.39 8.57 6.32
N LYS A 241 40.68 7.82 5.25
CA LYS A 241 41.96 7.83 4.53
C LYS A 241 42.32 9.18 3.89
N LEU A 242 41.35 10.07 3.70
CA LEU A 242 41.54 11.41 3.15
C LEU A 242 41.74 12.44 4.27
N GLY A 243 41.66 12.03 5.54
CA GLY A 243 41.82 12.88 6.71
C GLY A 243 40.53 13.57 7.16
N HIS A 244 39.37 13.26 6.56
CA HIS A 244 38.09 13.80 6.98
C HIS A 244 37.61 13.15 8.27
N LEU A 245 37.13 13.95 9.22
CA LEU A 245 36.56 13.44 10.46
C LEU A 245 35.23 12.71 10.20
N ILE A 246 35.20 11.41 10.50
CA ILE A 246 34.05 10.51 10.31
C ILE A 246 33.22 10.39 11.59
N ALA A 247 33.87 10.30 12.75
CA ALA A 247 33.18 10.25 14.03
C ALA A 247 33.98 10.90 15.15
N ARG A 248 33.29 11.58 16.06
CA ARG A 248 33.82 12.06 17.33
C ARG A 248 33.02 11.42 18.46
N VAL A 249 33.63 10.47 19.16
CA VAL A 249 32.95 9.68 20.20
C VAL A 249 33.51 10.04 21.57
N GLU A 250 32.67 10.54 22.47
CA GLU A 250 33.05 10.81 23.85
C GLU A 250 33.04 9.52 24.67
N MET A 251 34.03 9.38 25.56
CA MET A 251 34.14 8.23 26.45
C MET A 251 33.08 8.29 27.55
N GLU A 252 32.29 7.23 27.68
CA GLU A 252 31.30 7.06 28.73
C GLU A 252 31.93 6.91 30.13
N ARG A 253 31.08 6.93 31.17
CA ARG A 253 31.50 6.75 32.57
C ARG A 253 32.20 5.41 32.83
N ASN A 254 31.81 4.37 32.11
CA ASN A 254 32.43 3.03 32.14
C ASN A 254 33.77 2.95 31.39
N ARG A 255 34.27 4.07 30.84
CA ARG A 255 35.49 4.19 30.03
C ARG A 255 35.41 3.54 28.64
N MET A 256 34.22 3.28 28.13
CA MET A 256 34.00 2.76 26.77
C MET A 256 33.63 3.89 25.81
N TYR A 257 33.94 3.69 24.52
CA TYR A 257 33.48 4.55 23.44
C TYR A 257 32.28 3.89 22.75
N LYS A 258 31.11 4.52 22.85
CA LYS A 258 29.85 4.02 22.30
C LYS A 258 29.43 4.83 21.09
N LEU A 259 29.18 4.15 19.97
CA LEU A 259 28.70 4.76 18.72
C LEU A 259 27.34 4.14 18.35
N ASN A 260 26.35 4.99 18.10
CA ASN A 260 25.05 4.55 17.58
C ASN A 260 25.07 4.61 16.05
N LEU A 261 24.86 3.46 15.39
CA LEU A 261 24.77 3.33 13.95
C LEU A 261 23.36 2.91 13.55
N ILE A 262 22.63 3.78 12.86
CA ILE A 262 21.28 3.53 12.35
C ILE A 262 21.38 2.60 11.14
N ASN A 263 20.62 1.52 11.10
CA ASN A 263 20.68 0.55 10.01
C ASN A 263 19.76 0.92 8.84
N VAL A 264 20.16 0.59 7.60
CA VAL A 264 19.39 0.98 6.38
C VAL A 264 17.96 0.43 6.34
N ARG A 265 17.66 -0.69 7.01
CA ARG A 265 16.28 -1.22 7.10
C ARG A 265 15.35 -0.31 7.93
N GLU A 266 15.90 0.42 8.88
CA GLU A 266 15.14 1.46 9.62
C GLU A 266 14.86 2.67 8.72
N LYS A 267 15.68 2.93 7.69
CA LYS A 267 15.49 4.04 6.76
C LYS A 267 14.16 3.93 6.02
N CYS A 268 13.82 2.77 5.45
CA CYS A 268 12.56 2.61 4.72
C CYS A 268 11.35 2.86 5.63
N LEU A 269 11.39 2.32 6.86
CA LEU A 269 10.33 2.52 7.85
C LEU A 269 10.21 4.00 8.25
N GLN A 270 11.33 4.66 8.55
CA GLN A 270 11.38 6.07 8.89
C GLN A 270 10.97 6.96 7.72
N GLU A 271 11.33 6.59 6.49
CA GLU A 271 10.91 7.27 5.25
C GLU A 271 9.41 7.16 5.03
N ASP A 272 8.85 5.94 5.18
CA ASP A 272 7.40 5.71 5.03
C ASP A 272 6.61 6.51 6.09
N ILE A 273 7.06 6.53 7.35
CA ILE A 273 6.46 7.35 8.42
C ILE A 273 6.65 8.85 8.18
N GLY A 274 7.83 9.25 7.71
CA GLY A 274 8.13 10.64 7.35
C GLY A 274 7.22 11.16 6.25
N ILE A 275 6.92 10.33 5.24
CA ILE A 275 5.98 10.66 4.17
C ILE A 275 4.56 10.79 4.72
N MET A 276 4.09 9.85 5.56
CA MET A 276 2.75 9.96 6.17
C MET A 276 2.60 11.24 6.99
N LYS A 277 3.64 11.60 7.74
CA LYS A 277 3.69 12.85 8.52
C LYS A 277 3.67 14.08 7.61
N ASP A 278 4.47 14.09 6.54
CA ASP A 278 4.50 15.20 5.57
C ASP A 278 3.16 15.37 4.85
N MET A 279 2.43 14.27 4.65
CA MET A 279 1.07 14.27 4.11
C MET A 279 0.00 14.69 5.13
N ASN A 280 0.35 14.93 6.39
CA ASN A 280 -0.57 15.24 7.48
C ASN A 280 -1.61 14.13 7.75
N MET A 281 -1.23 12.86 7.62
CA MET A 281 -2.12 11.75 7.98
C MET A 281 -2.32 11.66 9.51
N ASP A 282 -3.49 11.20 9.95
CA ASP A 282 -3.80 11.03 11.39
C ASP A 282 -3.54 9.59 11.89
N ALA A 283 -3.54 8.59 11.01
CA ALA A 283 -3.46 7.18 11.37
C ALA A 283 -2.81 6.33 10.27
N TYR A 284 -2.29 5.16 10.68
CA TYR A 284 -1.77 4.15 9.76
C TYR A 284 -2.37 2.78 10.09
N ARG A 285 -2.97 2.14 9.08
CA ARG A 285 -3.45 0.77 9.17
C ARG A 285 -2.41 -0.17 8.58
N PHE A 286 -1.95 -1.12 9.39
CA PHE A 286 -1.02 -2.18 8.96
C PHE A 286 -1.41 -3.53 9.57
N SER A 287 -0.80 -4.62 9.11
CA SER A 287 -1.00 -5.96 9.68
C SER A 287 0.22 -6.45 10.44
N ILE A 288 -0.02 -7.24 11.49
CA ILE A 288 1.01 -8.06 12.11
C ILE A 288 1.05 -9.37 11.35
N SER A 289 2.25 -9.79 10.96
CA SER A 289 2.43 -11.08 10.32
C SER A 289 2.48 -12.22 11.31
N TRP A 290 1.53 -13.16 11.21
CA TRP A 290 1.41 -14.29 12.14
C TRP A 290 2.67 -15.13 12.15
N SER A 291 3.14 -15.54 10.97
CA SER A 291 4.36 -16.35 10.84
C SER A 291 5.64 -15.64 11.29
N ARG A 292 5.64 -14.30 11.37
CA ARG A 292 6.79 -13.54 11.91
C ARG A 292 6.88 -13.68 13.42
N VAL A 293 5.76 -13.59 14.14
CA VAL A 293 5.75 -13.61 15.62
C VAL A 293 5.62 -15.02 16.19
N LEU A 294 4.97 -15.93 15.46
CA LEU A 294 4.88 -17.36 15.76
C LEU A 294 5.30 -18.16 14.51
N PRO A 295 6.61 -18.44 14.31
CA PRO A 295 7.12 -19.10 13.11
C PRO A 295 6.55 -20.49 12.82
N LYS A 296 6.03 -21.16 13.85
CA LYS A 296 5.35 -22.47 13.74
C LYS A 296 3.83 -22.36 13.89
N GLY A 297 3.29 -21.14 13.87
CA GLY A 297 1.88 -20.81 14.06
C GLY A 297 1.35 -20.95 15.48
N LYS A 298 1.69 -22.06 16.16
CA LYS A 298 1.26 -22.33 17.54
C LYS A 298 2.14 -21.63 18.56
N LEU A 299 1.55 -21.22 19.69
CA LEU A 299 2.28 -20.64 20.83
C LEU A 299 3.33 -21.60 21.40
N SER A 300 3.02 -22.90 21.43
CA SER A 300 3.97 -23.96 21.85
C SER A 300 5.19 -24.09 20.95
N GLY A 301 5.14 -23.56 19.73
CA GLY A 301 6.26 -23.49 18.80
C GLY A 301 7.26 -22.36 19.10
N GLY A 302 6.97 -21.52 20.09
CA GLY A 302 7.83 -20.43 20.54
C GLY A 302 7.50 -19.08 19.88
N VAL A 303 7.63 -18.02 20.68
CA VAL A 303 7.48 -16.63 20.23
C VAL A 303 8.80 -16.13 19.68
N ASN A 304 8.77 -15.52 18.49
CA ASN A 304 9.92 -14.86 17.91
C ASN A 304 10.03 -13.42 18.42
N GLN A 305 10.90 -13.21 19.42
CA GLN A 305 11.08 -11.90 20.05
C GLN A 305 11.55 -10.80 19.08
N GLU A 306 12.33 -11.14 18.05
CA GLU A 306 12.73 -10.16 17.02
C GLU A 306 11.52 -9.67 16.20
N GLY A 307 10.54 -10.55 15.98
CA GLY A 307 9.26 -10.19 15.37
C GLY A 307 8.48 -9.21 16.25
N ILE A 308 8.43 -9.47 17.56
CA ILE A 308 7.79 -8.59 18.54
C ILE A 308 8.49 -7.22 18.59
N ASN A 309 9.83 -7.20 18.64
CA ASN A 309 10.62 -5.98 18.66
C ASN A 309 10.38 -5.10 17.42
N TYR A 310 10.27 -5.70 16.24
CA TYR A 310 9.95 -4.97 15.02
C TYR A 310 8.62 -4.21 15.12
N TYR A 311 7.53 -4.87 15.55
CA TYR A 311 6.23 -4.19 15.66
C TYR A 311 6.21 -3.18 16.80
N ASN A 312 6.90 -3.45 17.91
CA ASN A 312 7.09 -2.46 18.97
C ASN A 312 7.75 -1.18 18.45
N ASN A 313 8.82 -1.30 17.66
CA ASN A 313 9.50 -0.15 17.07
C ASN A 313 8.59 0.59 16.09
N LEU A 314 7.90 -0.11 15.19
CA LEU A 314 6.92 0.51 14.28
C LEU A 314 5.82 1.26 15.04
N ILE A 315 5.21 0.65 16.05
CA ILE A 315 4.13 1.24 16.84
C ILE A 315 4.64 2.49 17.58
N ASN A 316 5.81 2.40 18.20
CA ASN A 316 6.41 3.53 18.91
C ASN A 316 6.72 4.68 17.95
N GLU A 317 7.26 4.39 16.78
CA GLU A 317 7.64 5.40 15.79
C GLU A 317 6.41 6.09 15.18
N LEU A 318 5.33 5.35 14.94
CA LEU A 318 4.04 5.92 14.53
C LEU A 318 3.52 6.90 15.58
N LEU A 319 3.44 6.46 16.84
CA LEU A 319 2.94 7.29 17.94
C LEU A 319 3.81 8.52 18.20
N ALA A 320 5.14 8.38 18.13
CA ALA A 320 6.09 9.48 18.25
C ALA A 320 5.89 10.55 17.16
N ASN A 321 5.36 10.15 16.00
CA ASN A 321 5.02 11.05 14.89
C ASN A 321 3.53 11.44 14.85
N GLY A 322 2.77 11.16 15.92
CA GLY A 322 1.36 11.55 16.05
C GLY A 322 0.38 10.71 15.21
N LEU A 323 0.83 9.57 14.67
CA LEU A 323 0.02 8.64 13.88
C LEU A 323 -0.57 7.55 14.78
N GLN A 324 -1.89 7.37 14.74
CA GLN A 324 -2.56 6.29 15.47
C GLN A 324 -2.41 4.94 14.73
N PRO A 325 -1.96 3.87 15.39
CA PRO A 325 -1.90 2.55 14.79
C PRO A 325 -3.28 1.86 14.79
N TYR A 326 -3.72 1.44 13.59
CA TYR A 326 -4.87 0.55 13.38
C TYR A 326 -4.35 -0.82 12.95
N VAL A 327 -4.41 -1.81 13.83
CA VAL A 327 -3.69 -3.07 13.63
C VAL A 327 -4.62 -4.18 13.19
N THR A 328 -4.34 -4.73 12.01
CA THR A 328 -4.97 -5.95 11.51
C THR A 328 -4.20 -7.17 12.00
N ILE A 329 -4.87 -8.08 12.71
CA ILE A 329 -4.25 -9.28 13.27
C ILE A 329 -3.95 -10.29 12.16
N PHE A 330 -4.89 -10.49 11.23
CA PHE A 330 -4.71 -11.42 10.12
C PHE A 330 -5.05 -10.80 8.77
N HIS A 331 -4.08 -10.88 7.85
CA HIS A 331 -4.20 -10.41 6.47
C HIS A 331 -3.69 -11.48 5.51
N TRP A 332 -4.40 -12.61 5.49
CA TRP A 332 -4.23 -13.73 4.53
C TRP A 332 -2.88 -14.46 4.63
N ASP A 333 -2.17 -14.30 5.74
CA ASP A 333 -0.79 -14.74 5.91
C ASP A 333 -0.66 -15.89 6.91
N VAL A 334 -1.48 -16.94 6.71
CA VAL A 334 -1.48 -18.10 7.60
C VAL A 334 -0.09 -18.75 7.62
N PRO A 335 0.47 -19.08 8.80
CA PRO A 335 1.72 -19.81 8.88
C PRO A 335 1.62 -21.16 8.17
N GLN A 336 2.52 -21.43 7.22
CA GLN A 336 2.55 -22.68 6.44
C GLN A 336 2.56 -23.94 7.34
N ALA A 337 3.15 -23.85 8.54
CA ALA A 337 3.14 -24.96 9.50
C ALA A 337 1.72 -25.42 9.89
N LEU A 338 0.74 -24.51 9.93
CA LEU A 338 -0.65 -24.84 10.25
C LEU A 338 -1.39 -25.41 9.02
N GLU A 339 -1.05 -24.92 7.82
CA GLU A 339 -1.55 -25.48 6.56
C GLU A 339 -1.07 -26.92 6.40
N ASP A 340 0.22 -27.18 6.62
CA ASP A 340 0.82 -28.50 6.53
C ASP A 340 0.25 -29.47 7.59
N GLU A 341 -0.02 -28.98 8.81
CA GLU A 341 -0.47 -29.83 9.90
C GLU A 341 -1.95 -30.23 9.77
N TYR A 342 -2.82 -29.32 9.33
CA TYR A 342 -4.27 -29.58 9.33
C TYR A 342 -5.09 -28.79 8.28
N GLY A 343 -4.46 -28.12 7.31
CA GLY A 343 -5.18 -27.40 6.25
C GLY A 343 -5.79 -26.06 6.69
N SER A 344 -5.18 -25.40 7.68
CA SER A 344 -5.54 -24.05 8.15
C SER A 344 -7.05 -23.84 8.38
N PHE A 345 -7.68 -22.94 7.62
CA PHE A 345 -9.10 -22.58 7.71
C PHE A 345 -10.05 -23.68 7.25
N LEU A 346 -9.58 -24.87 6.89
CA LEU A 346 -10.42 -26.05 6.70
C LEU A 346 -10.57 -26.89 7.97
N SER A 347 -9.97 -26.46 9.09
CA SER A 347 -9.98 -27.19 10.36
C SER A 347 -10.47 -26.32 11.52
N PRO A 348 -11.30 -26.87 12.44
CA PRO A 348 -11.70 -26.15 13.65
C PRO A 348 -10.51 -25.84 14.57
N ARG A 349 -9.39 -26.56 14.45
CA ARG A 349 -8.19 -26.38 15.27
C ARG A 349 -7.58 -24.98 15.12
N LEU A 350 -7.77 -24.33 13.97
CA LEU A 350 -7.26 -22.99 13.73
C LEU A 350 -7.90 -21.94 14.65
N VAL A 351 -9.13 -22.17 15.13
CA VAL A 351 -9.84 -21.22 16.00
C VAL A 351 -9.03 -20.95 17.28
N ASP A 352 -8.50 -22.01 17.90
CA ASP A 352 -7.69 -21.86 19.11
C ASP A 352 -6.29 -21.31 18.82
N ASP A 353 -5.64 -21.76 17.74
CA ASP A 353 -4.31 -21.23 17.37
C ASP A 353 -4.38 -19.72 17.01
N PHE A 354 -5.46 -19.28 16.34
CA PHE A 354 -5.71 -17.87 16.06
C PHE A 354 -6.02 -17.08 17.33
N LYS A 355 -6.79 -17.65 18.26
CA LYS A 355 -7.07 -17.03 19.56
C LYS A 355 -5.77 -16.81 20.36
N ASP A 356 -4.86 -17.78 20.38
CA ASP A 356 -3.56 -17.68 21.04
C ASP A 356 -2.67 -16.61 20.38
N TYR A 357 -2.66 -16.56 19.04
CA TYR A 357 -1.96 -15.53 18.28
C TYR A 357 -2.52 -14.12 18.56
N ALA A 358 -3.83 -13.96 18.56
CA ALA A 358 -4.48 -12.69 18.90
C ALA A 358 -4.16 -12.29 20.35
N GLU A 359 -4.18 -13.25 21.30
CA GLU A 359 -3.82 -12.98 22.69
C GLU A 359 -2.38 -12.47 22.84
N LEU A 360 -1.43 -13.08 22.13
CA LEU A 360 -0.05 -12.60 22.09
C LEU A 360 0.01 -11.14 21.62
N CYS A 361 -0.71 -10.79 20.55
CA CYS A 361 -0.76 -9.42 20.05
C CYS A 361 -1.34 -8.44 21.08
N PHE A 362 -2.44 -8.82 21.77
CA PHE A 362 -3.05 -7.98 22.79
C PHE A 362 -2.13 -7.76 23.99
N LYS A 363 -1.40 -8.80 24.43
CA LYS A 363 -0.44 -8.72 25.53
C LYS A 363 0.74 -7.80 25.20
N GLU A 364 1.33 -7.99 24.02
CA GLU A 364 2.59 -7.33 23.65
C GLU A 364 2.39 -5.88 23.18
N PHE A 365 1.24 -5.55 22.59
CA PHE A 365 1.03 -4.28 21.90
C PHE A 365 -0.19 -3.49 22.37
N GLY A 366 -1.12 -4.11 23.11
CA GLY A 366 -2.40 -3.49 23.47
C GLY A 366 -2.31 -2.34 24.49
N ASP A 367 -1.16 -2.19 25.15
CA ASP A 367 -0.85 -1.02 25.97
C ASP A 367 -0.85 0.28 25.13
N ARG A 368 -0.46 0.19 23.85
CA ARG A 368 -0.35 1.32 22.90
C ARG A 368 -1.37 1.26 21.76
N VAL A 369 -1.69 0.08 21.25
CA VAL A 369 -2.64 -0.11 20.14
C VAL A 369 -4.08 -0.10 20.68
N LYS A 370 -4.89 0.83 20.17
CA LYS A 370 -6.28 1.04 20.61
C LYS A 370 -7.34 0.68 19.57
N HIS A 371 -6.94 0.28 18.37
CA HIS A 371 -7.84 -0.12 17.30
C HIS A 371 -7.37 -1.44 16.69
N TRP A 372 -8.08 -2.52 17.03
CA TRP A 372 -7.79 -3.87 16.58
C TRP A 372 -8.79 -4.30 15.50
N ILE A 373 -8.29 -4.94 14.46
CA ILE A 373 -9.08 -5.54 13.39
C ILE A 373 -8.71 -7.02 13.35
N THR A 374 -9.65 -7.93 13.60
CA THR A 374 -9.31 -9.37 13.64
C THR A 374 -8.90 -9.90 12.27
N LEU A 375 -9.76 -9.71 11.27
CA LEU A 375 -9.60 -10.27 9.92
C LEU A 375 -9.75 -9.16 8.88
N ASN A 376 -8.91 -9.19 7.85
CA ASN A 376 -9.11 -8.44 6.62
C ASN A 376 -9.84 -9.30 5.57
N GLU A 377 -10.95 -8.80 5.04
CA GLU A 377 -11.64 -9.35 3.87
C GLU A 377 -11.78 -10.88 3.87
N PRO A 378 -12.48 -11.46 4.87
CA PRO A 378 -12.59 -12.91 4.95
C PRO A 378 -13.30 -13.53 3.74
N TRP A 379 -14.17 -12.76 3.06
CA TRP A 379 -14.79 -13.13 1.78
C TRP A 379 -13.75 -13.43 0.70
N SER A 380 -12.72 -12.57 0.59
CA SER A 380 -11.63 -12.73 -0.37
C SER A 380 -10.88 -14.03 -0.12
N VAL A 381 -10.56 -14.35 1.14
CA VAL A 381 -9.94 -15.64 1.50
C VAL A 381 -10.84 -16.81 1.08
N SER A 382 -12.09 -16.85 1.53
CA SER A 382 -13.00 -17.96 1.24
C SER A 382 -13.21 -18.17 -0.27
N MET A 383 -13.45 -17.10 -1.01
CA MET A 383 -13.73 -17.18 -2.45
C MET A 383 -12.48 -17.42 -3.29
N LYS A 384 -11.43 -16.63 -3.05
CA LYS A 384 -10.26 -16.59 -3.94
C LYS A 384 -9.27 -17.71 -3.63
N ALA A 385 -9.16 -18.12 -2.37
CA ALA A 385 -8.22 -19.18 -1.96
C ALA A 385 -8.81 -20.60 -2.05
N TYR A 386 -10.10 -20.77 -1.76
CA TYR A 386 -10.76 -22.08 -1.69
C TYR A 386 -11.89 -22.27 -2.73
N GLY A 387 -12.34 -21.20 -3.39
CA GLY A 387 -13.42 -21.24 -4.38
C GLY A 387 -12.90 -21.27 -5.81
N ILE A 388 -12.02 -20.33 -6.17
CA ILE A 388 -11.42 -20.22 -7.51
C ILE A 388 -9.92 -20.52 -7.54
N GLY A 389 -9.28 -20.66 -6.37
CA GLY A 389 -7.88 -21.08 -6.24
C GLY A 389 -6.83 -20.13 -6.82
N ILE A 390 -7.12 -18.82 -6.93
CA ILE A 390 -6.13 -17.84 -7.42
C ILE A 390 -5.23 -17.29 -6.31
N PHE A 391 -5.67 -17.36 -5.05
CA PHE A 391 -4.88 -16.99 -3.87
C PHE A 391 -4.43 -18.25 -3.12
N ALA A 392 -3.35 -18.16 -2.35
CA ALA A 392 -2.87 -19.26 -1.52
C ALA A 392 -3.95 -19.73 -0.51
N PRO A 393 -4.16 -21.04 -0.33
CA PRO A 393 -3.34 -22.16 -0.82
C PRO A 393 -3.68 -22.66 -2.24
N GLY A 394 -4.52 -21.96 -3.00
CA GLY A 394 -4.75 -22.24 -4.42
C GLY A 394 -5.67 -23.43 -4.66
N ARG A 395 -6.73 -23.57 -3.87
CA ARG A 395 -7.65 -24.71 -3.89
C ARG A 395 -8.93 -24.41 -4.64
N CYS A 396 -9.35 -25.36 -5.47
CA CYS A 396 -10.64 -25.34 -6.16
C CYS A 396 -10.96 -26.73 -6.73
N SER A 397 -12.21 -26.94 -7.17
CA SER A 397 -12.62 -28.19 -7.80
C SER A 397 -11.93 -28.43 -9.15
N ASP A 398 -11.43 -29.66 -9.35
CA ASP A 398 -10.70 -30.07 -10.56
C ASP A 398 -11.45 -29.78 -11.87
N TRP A 399 -12.78 -29.94 -11.88
CA TRP A 399 -13.61 -29.76 -13.07
C TRP A 399 -13.69 -28.31 -13.58
N LEU A 400 -13.23 -27.33 -12.79
CA LEU A 400 -13.12 -25.94 -13.21
C LEU A 400 -11.93 -25.69 -14.15
N ASN A 401 -10.95 -26.60 -14.21
CA ASN A 401 -9.74 -26.48 -15.04
C ASN A 401 -8.96 -25.17 -14.83
N LEU A 402 -8.88 -24.71 -13.57
CA LEU A 402 -8.17 -23.48 -13.17
C LEU A 402 -6.74 -23.72 -12.67
N ASN A 403 -6.20 -24.94 -12.86
CA ASN A 403 -4.86 -25.36 -12.38
C ASN A 403 -4.67 -25.26 -10.85
N CYS A 404 -5.73 -25.51 -10.09
CA CYS A 404 -5.68 -25.52 -8.63
C CYS A 404 -4.95 -26.75 -8.06
N LEU A 405 -4.57 -26.66 -6.79
CA LEU A 405 -3.87 -27.72 -6.04
C LEU A 405 -4.85 -28.74 -5.41
N GLY A 406 -6.02 -28.92 -6.02
CA GLY A 406 -7.14 -29.73 -5.55
C GLY A 406 -8.15 -28.95 -4.67
N GLY A 407 -9.17 -29.65 -4.20
CA GLY A 407 -10.19 -29.12 -3.28
C GLY A 407 -11.60 -29.17 -3.83
N ASP A 408 -12.53 -28.50 -3.15
CA ASP A 408 -13.95 -28.47 -3.49
C ASP A 408 -14.56 -27.06 -3.36
N SER A 409 -14.73 -26.40 -4.50
CA SER A 409 -15.33 -25.07 -4.64
C SER A 409 -16.81 -24.99 -4.25
N GLY A 410 -17.47 -26.13 -4.04
CA GLY A 410 -18.83 -26.21 -3.54
C GLY A 410 -18.92 -26.25 -2.00
N THR A 411 -17.84 -26.54 -1.29
CA THR A 411 -17.88 -26.78 0.17
C THR A 411 -16.79 -26.05 0.94
N GLU A 412 -15.53 -26.10 0.50
CA GLU A 412 -14.38 -25.54 1.22
C GLU A 412 -14.51 -24.03 1.52
N PRO A 413 -15.00 -23.17 0.60
CA PRO A 413 -15.22 -21.75 0.91
C PRO A 413 -16.13 -21.52 2.13
N TYR A 414 -17.14 -22.38 2.31
CA TYR A 414 -18.09 -22.30 3.42
C TYR A 414 -17.48 -22.77 4.74
N PHE A 415 -16.65 -23.81 4.73
CA PHE A 415 -15.87 -24.20 5.91
C PHE A 415 -14.86 -23.11 6.29
N ALA A 416 -14.12 -22.57 5.31
CA ALA A 416 -13.18 -21.48 5.53
C ALA A 416 -13.87 -20.24 6.11
N ALA A 417 -15.04 -19.85 5.58
CA ALA A 417 -15.81 -18.73 6.14
C ALA A 417 -16.28 -19.01 7.56
N HIS A 418 -16.72 -20.24 7.83
CA HIS A 418 -17.21 -20.65 9.15
C HIS A 418 -16.10 -20.58 10.21
N TYR A 419 -14.94 -21.17 9.95
CA TYR A 419 -13.83 -21.13 10.91
C TYR A 419 -13.19 -19.75 11.04
N GLN A 420 -13.22 -18.91 9.99
CA GLN A 420 -12.89 -17.47 10.11
C GLN A 420 -13.83 -16.76 11.10
N LEU A 421 -15.14 -16.97 10.99
CA LEU A 421 -16.12 -16.36 11.90
C LEU A 421 -15.94 -16.83 13.36
N LEU A 422 -15.70 -18.13 13.57
CA LEU A 422 -15.44 -18.67 14.91
C LEU A 422 -14.13 -18.13 15.51
N ALA A 423 -13.07 -18.04 14.71
CA ALA A 423 -11.79 -17.45 15.10
C ALA A 423 -11.94 -15.96 15.48
N HIS A 424 -12.71 -15.20 14.70
CA HIS A 424 -13.08 -13.82 15.03
C HIS A 424 -13.83 -13.72 16.36
N ALA A 425 -14.89 -14.50 16.55
CA ALA A 425 -15.68 -14.49 17.78
C ALA A 425 -14.84 -14.85 19.02
N ALA A 426 -13.95 -15.85 18.90
CA ALA A 426 -13.03 -16.25 19.96
C ALA A 426 -12.07 -15.12 20.36
N ALA A 427 -11.45 -14.45 19.38
CA ALA A 427 -10.53 -13.33 19.63
C ALA A 427 -11.25 -12.12 20.23
N VAL A 428 -12.44 -11.77 19.75
CA VAL A 428 -13.23 -10.65 20.29
C VAL A 428 -13.69 -10.93 21.71
N LYS A 429 -14.25 -12.12 21.98
CA LYS A 429 -14.66 -12.52 23.32
C LYS A 429 -13.48 -12.42 24.29
N LEU A 430 -12.30 -12.91 23.89
CA LEU A 430 -11.07 -12.78 24.69
C LEU A 430 -10.70 -11.31 24.94
N TYR A 431 -10.67 -10.48 23.90
CA TYR A 431 -10.34 -9.06 24.04
C TYR A 431 -11.29 -8.34 24.99
N LYS A 432 -12.60 -8.47 24.77
CA LYS A 432 -13.63 -7.80 25.58
C LYS A 432 -13.61 -8.23 27.04
N THR A 433 -13.34 -9.51 27.32
CA THR A 433 -13.38 -10.05 28.69
C THR A 433 -12.11 -9.81 29.49
N LYS A 434 -10.93 -9.75 28.83
CA LYS A 434 -9.64 -9.73 29.52
C LYS A 434 -8.83 -8.44 29.33
N TYR A 435 -8.97 -7.76 28.19
CA TYR A 435 -8.07 -6.68 27.79
C TYR A 435 -8.77 -5.33 27.63
N GLN A 436 -10.01 -5.29 27.16
CA GLN A 436 -10.68 -4.04 26.79
C GLN A 436 -10.80 -3.04 27.95
N GLU A 437 -11.17 -3.51 29.15
CA GLU A 437 -11.33 -2.64 30.33
C GLU A 437 -10.02 -1.97 30.75
N SER A 438 -8.90 -2.72 30.72
CA SER A 438 -7.59 -2.18 31.14
C SER A 438 -6.88 -1.41 30.01
N GLN A 439 -7.09 -1.81 28.76
CA GLN A 439 -6.42 -1.22 27.60
C GLN A 439 -7.20 -0.06 26.97
N ASN A 440 -8.51 0.08 27.22
CA ASN A 440 -9.37 1.10 26.64
C ASN A 440 -9.32 1.15 25.10
N GLY A 441 -9.25 -0.02 24.45
CA GLY A 441 -9.24 -0.14 22.99
C GLY A 441 -10.57 -0.66 22.43
N LEU A 442 -10.68 -0.62 21.11
CA LEU A 442 -11.80 -1.09 20.32
C LEU A 442 -11.36 -2.26 19.44
N ILE A 443 -12.24 -3.23 19.23
CA ILE A 443 -11.99 -4.36 18.33
C ILE A 443 -13.10 -4.52 17.30
N GLY A 444 -12.72 -4.71 16.05
CA GLY A 444 -13.63 -4.86 14.92
C GLY A 444 -13.16 -5.89 13.90
N ILE A 445 -13.83 -5.90 12.76
CA ILE A 445 -13.50 -6.74 11.59
C ILE A 445 -13.60 -5.89 10.32
N THR A 446 -12.76 -6.18 9.32
CA THR A 446 -12.81 -5.49 8.03
C THR A 446 -13.46 -6.38 6.97
N LEU A 447 -14.55 -5.91 6.38
CA LEU A 447 -15.29 -6.61 5.33
C LEU A 447 -15.16 -5.89 3.99
N LEU A 448 -14.85 -6.65 2.94
CA LEU A 448 -14.96 -6.19 1.56
C LEU A 448 -16.42 -6.30 1.12
N SER A 449 -16.93 -5.26 0.46
CA SER A 449 -18.15 -5.38 -0.32
C SER A 449 -18.14 -4.47 -1.53
N HIS A 450 -18.71 -4.98 -2.63
CA HIS A 450 -19.14 -4.16 -3.74
C HIS A 450 -20.53 -3.60 -3.47
N TRP A 451 -20.96 -2.65 -4.29
CA TRP A 451 -22.37 -2.33 -4.46
C TRP A 451 -22.90 -3.04 -5.70
N PHE A 452 -24.10 -3.61 -5.59
CA PHE A 452 -24.77 -4.31 -6.68
C PHE A 452 -26.01 -3.52 -7.09
N GLU A 453 -25.96 -2.92 -8.28
CA GLU A 453 -27.11 -2.23 -8.86
C GLU A 453 -27.98 -3.25 -9.62
N PRO A 454 -29.30 -3.32 -9.40
CA PRO A 454 -30.11 -4.21 -10.20
C PRO A 454 -30.11 -3.76 -11.67
N VAL A 455 -30.00 -4.71 -12.61
CA VAL A 455 -29.98 -4.43 -14.05
C VAL A 455 -31.24 -3.70 -14.50
N THR A 456 -32.40 -4.16 -14.02
CA THR A 456 -33.70 -3.53 -14.23
C THR A 456 -34.40 -3.23 -12.90
N LYS A 457 -35.57 -2.57 -12.97
CA LYS A 457 -36.44 -2.38 -11.79
C LYS A 457 -37.36 -3.58 -11.52
N GLU A 458 -37.22 -4.65 -12.30
CA GLU A 458 -37.99 -5.88 -12.07
C GLU A 458 -37.62 -6.47 -10.71
N LYS A 459 -38.62 -7.10 -10.08
CA LYS A 459 -38.43 -7.69 -8.75
C LYS A 459 -37.33 -8.75 -8.75
N SER A 460 -37.22 -9.54 -9.81
CA SER A 460 -36.20 -10.59 -9.94
C SER A 460 -34.78 -10.03 -9.86
N ASP A 461 -34.50 -8.91 -10.55
CA ASP A 461 -33.17 -8.29 -10.54
C ASP A 461 -32.89 -7.55 -9.23
N CYS A 462 -33.92 -6.94 -8.62
CA CYS A 462 -33.81 -6.36 -7.28
C CYS A 462 -33.49 -7.43 -6.23
N ASP A 463 -34.19 -8.58 -6.29
CA ASP A 463 -33.95 -9.73 -5.42
C ASP A 463 -32.55 -10.32 -5.71
N ALA A 464 -32.10 -10.33 -6.96
CA ALA A 464 -30.76 -10.77 -7.33
C ALA A 464 -29.66 -9.84 -6.78
N ALA A 465 -29.84 -8.52 -6.85
CA ALA A 465 -28.92 -7.56 -6.23
C ALA A 465 -28.82 -7.77 -4.70
N GLN A 466 -29.96 -8.04 -4.03
CA GLN A 466 -29.96 -8.40 -2.62
C GLN A 466 -29.23 -9.72 -2.34
N ARG A 467 -29.44 -10.76 -3.17
CA ARG A 467 -28.69 -12.03 -3.04
C ARG A 467 -27.19 -11.83 -3.23
N ALA A 468 -26.77 -10.97 -4.16
CA ALA A 468 -25.36 -10.64 -4.33
C ALA A 468 -24.75 -9.97 -3.08
N LEU A 469 -25.48 -9.02 -2.47
CA LEU A 469 -25.09 -8.43 -1.19
C LEU A 469 -25.05 -9.47 -0.06
N ASP A 470 -26.03 -10.36 0.01
CA ASP A 470 -26.08 -11.42 1.03
C ASP A 470 -24.88 -12.38 0.90
N PHE A 471 -24.52 -12.79 -0.32
CA PHE A 471 -23.40 -13.72 -0.58
C PHE A 471 -22.01 -13.05 -0.53
N MET A 472 -21.94 -11.74 -0.33
CA MET A 472 -20.68 -11.00 -0.19
C MET A 472 -20.54 -10.37 1.20
N PHE A 473 -21.35 -9.35 1.47
CA PHE A 473 -21.33 -8.61 2.73
C PHE A 473 -22.09 -9.34 3.84
N GLY A 474 -23.31 -9.78 3.54
CA GLY A 474 -24.19 -10.44 4.50
C GLY A 474 -23.59 -11.74 5.04
N TRP A 475 -22.78 -12.45 4.25
CA TRP A 475 -22.16 -13.72 4.63
C TRP A 475 -21.36 -13.62 5.93
N TYR A 476 -20.75 -12.46 6.21
CA TYR A 476 -20.05 -12.18 7.46
C TYR A 476 -20.81 -11.22 8.37
N MET A 477 -21.50 -10.22 7.81
CA MET A 477 -22.21 -9.22 8.61
C MET A 477 -23.43 -9.79 9.35
N ASP A 478 -24.21 -10.69 8.73
CA ASP A 478 -25.36 -11.32 9.39
C ASP A 478 -24.92 -12.21 10.57
N PRO A 479 -23.89 -13.07 10.46
CA PRO A 479 -23.38 -13.80 11.61
C PRO A 479 -22.96 -12.90 12.78
N ILE A 480 -22.16 -11.85 12.54
CA ILE A 480 -21.66 -11.00 13.65
C ILE A 480 -22.72 -10.05 14.24
N THR A 481 -23.90 -9.92 13.61
CA THR A 481 -25.01 -9.09 14.13
C THR A 481 -26.20 -9.90 14.64
N LYS A 482 -26.53 -11.00 13.96
CA LYS A 482 -27.73 -11.83 14.20
C LYS A 482 -27.37 -13.24 14.67
N GLY A 483 -26.11 -13.65 14.61
CA GLY A 483 -25.63 -14.97 15.02
C GLY A 483 -25.99 -16.10 14.05
N ASN A 484 -26.35 -15.79 12.80
CA ASN A 484 -26.65 -16.78 11.78
C ASN A 484 -26.40 -16.22 10.38
N TYR A 485 -26.22 -17.07 9.37
CA TYR A 485 -26.03 -16.67 7.98
C TYR A 485 -27.30 -16.05 7.35
N PRO A 486 -27.21 -15.28 6.25
CA PRO A 486 -28.36 -14.77 5.53
C PRO A 486 -29.34 -15.88 5.10
N LYS A 487 -30.64 -15.59 5.09
CA LYS A 487 -31.66 -16.60 4.77
C LYS A 487 -31.54 -17.11 3.33
N SER A 488 -31.17 -16.25 2.39
CA SER A 488 -30.90 -16.60 0.99
C SER A 488 -29.81 -17.67 0.89
N MET A 489 -28.69 -17.48 1.59
CA MET A 489 -27.60 -18.45 1.65
C MET A 489 -28.04 -19.78 2.27
N GLN A 490 -28.74 -19.74 3.41
CA GLN A 490 -29.24 -20.98 4.05
C GLN A 490 -30.12 -21.80 3.11
N THR A 491 -31.00 -21.14 2.35
CA THR A 491 -31.90 -21.81 1.41
C THR A 491 -31.19 -22.33 0.17
N LEU A 492 -30.29 -21.54 -0.44
CA LEU A 492 -29.65 -21.89 -1.71
C LEU A 492 -28.48 -22.85 -1.55
N VAL A 493 -27.70 -22.72 -0.48
CA VAL A 493 -26.52 -23.55 -0.22
C VAL A 493 -26.89 -24.85 0.50
N GLY A 494 -27.88 -24.80 1.39
CA GLY A 494 -28.38 -25.95 2.12
C GLY A 494 -27.33 -26.60 3.02
N ASN A 495 -27.19 -27.92 2.95
CA ASN A 495 -26.34 -28.71 3.85
C ASN A 495 -24.83 -28.44 3.72
N ARG A 496 -24.39 -27.78 2.63
CA ARG A 496 -22.98 -27.39 2.45
C ARG A 496 -22.60 -26.17 3.30
N LEU A 497 -23.59 -25.40 3.76
CA LEU A 497 -23.38 -24.28 4.68
C LEU A 497 -23.35 -24.83 6.12
N PRO A 498 -22.23 -24.70 6.85
CA PRO A 498 -22.16 -25.15 8.24
C PRO A 498 -23.18 -24.43 9.12
N LYS A 499 -23.51 -25.02 10.27
CA LYS A 499 -24.44 -24.45 11.24
C LYS A 499 -23.70 -24.06 12.50
N PHE A 500 -23.99 -22.88 13.02
CA PHE A 500 -23.54 -22.49 14.35
C PHE A 500 -24.36 -23.22 15.42
N SER A 501 -23.68 -23.75 16.43
CA SER A 501 -24.29 -24.08 17.71
C SER A 501 -24.86 -22.82 18.38
N LYS A 502 -25.68 -23.01 19.41
CA LYS A 502 -26.24 -21.90 20.17
C LYS A 502 -25.14 -21.02 20.80
N GLU A 503 -24.11 -21.65 21.37
CA GLU A 503 -22.99 -20.93 21.99
C GLU A 503 -22.20 -20.11 20.96
N GLU A 504 -21.89 -20.69 19.80
CA GLU A 504 -21.19 -19.97 18.72
C GLU A 504 -22.03 -18.80 18.19
N SER A 505 -23.33 -19.02 17.99
CA SER A 505 -24.28 -17.97 17.59
C SER A 505 -24.30 -16.81 18.58
N ASP A 506 -24.33 -17.11 19.89
CA ASP A 506 -24.37 -16.10 20.93
C ASP A 506 -23.02 -15.37 21.09
N ASN A 507 -21.89 -16.05 20.88
CA ASN A 507 -20.56 -15.42 20.86
C ASN A 507 -20.34 -14.51 19.63
N LEU A 508 -21.03 -14.76 18.52
CA LEU A 508 -20.94 -13.94 17.30
C LEU A 508 -21.79 -12.67 17.37
N LYS A 509 -22.98 -12.71 18.00
CA LYS A 509 -23.88 -11.55 18.05
C LYS A 509 -23.22 -10.35 18.75
N GLY A 510 -23.03 -9.26 18.02
CA GLY A 510 -22.40 -8.04 18.55
C GLY A 510 -20.91 -8.17 18.81
N SER A 511 -20.23 -9.12 18.16
CA SER A 511 -18.78 -9.35 18.30
C SER A 511 -17.92 -8.30 17.60
N PHE A 512 -18.28 -7.02 17.67
CA PHE A 512 -17.48 -5.92 17.14
C PHE A 512 -17.87 -4.59 17.80
N ASP A 513 -16.91 -3.68 17.92
CA ASP A 513 -17.12 -2.30 18.38
C ASP A 513 -17.22 -1.32 17.20
N PHE A 514 -16.58 -1.68 16.08
CA PHE A 514 -16.66 -0.96 14.81
C PHE A 514 -16.56 -1.92 13.62
N LEU A 515 -17.06 -1.47 12.47
CA LEU A 515 -16.92 -2.14 11.18
C LEU A 515 -15.85 -1.43 10.36
N GLY A 516 -14.82 -2.17 9.93
CA GLY A 516 -13.98 -1.77 8.81
C GLY A 516 -14.69 -2.13 7.50
N LEU A 517 -14.78 -1.19 6.57
CA LEU A 517 -15.35 -1.40 5.24
C LEU A 517 -14.28 -1.15 4.19
N ASN A 518 -13.98 -2.19 3.41
CA ASN A 518 -13.19 -2.07 2.19
C ASN A 518 -14.17 -1.95 1.01
N TYR A 519 -13.99 -0.90 0.21
CA TYR A 519 -14.83 -0.65 -0.96
C TYR A 519 -13.97 -0.20 -2.14
N TYR A 520 -14.23 -0.75 -3.32
CA TYR A 520 -13.48 -0.42 -4.53
C TYR A 520 -14.38 -0.24 -5.76
N SER A 521 -15.38 -1.10 -5.90
CA SER A 521 -16.06 -1.36 -7.18
C SER A 521 -17.57 -1.54 -7.00
N SER A 522 -18.28 -1.56 -8.13
CA SER A 522 -19.69 -1.95 -8.22
C SER A 522 -19.94 -2.71 -9.51
N SER A 523 -21.00 -3.51 -9.52
CA SER A 523 -21.48 -4.18 -10.72
C SER A 523 -22.99 -4.12 -10.80
N TYR A 524 -23.52 -4.33 -11.99
CA TYR A 524 -24.91 -4.70 -12.16
C TYR A 524 -25.13 -6.15 -11.71
N ALA A 525 -26.33 -6.45 -11.21
CA ALA A 525 -26.79 -7.78 -10.85
C ALA A 525 -28.13 -8.10 -11.54
N ALA A 526 -28.21 -9.28 -12.14
CA ALA A 526 -29.43 -9.83 -12.73
C ALA A 526 -29.71 -11.23 -12.20
N ASP A 527 -30.99 -11.61 -12.19
CA ASP A 527 -31.41 -12.96 -11.83
C ASP A 527 -30.82 -13.99 -12.80
N ALA A 528 -30.22 -15.07 -12.27
CA ALA A 528 -29.70 -16.16 -13.08
C ALA A 528 -30.58 -17.41 -12.93
N PRO A 529 -30.84 -18.14 -14.02
CA PRO A 529 -31.66 -19.34 -13.96
C PRO A 529 -30.99 -20.44 -13.14
N HIS A 530 -31.79 -21.16 -12.34
CA HIS A 530 -31.32 -22.33 -11.60
C HIS A 530 -31.07 -23.51 -12.55
N LEU A 531 -29.80 -23.88 -12.74
CA LEU A 531 -29.40 -25.04 -13.55
C LEU A 531 -29.42 -26.31 -12.69
N ARG A 532 -30.48 -27.13 -12.81
CA ARG A 532 -30.72 -28.30 -11.94
C ARG A 532 -29.62 -29.36 -11.95
N GLU A 533 -28.88 -29.48 -13.04
CA GLU A 533 -27.80 -30.46 -13.22
C GLU A 533 -26.41 -29.85 -13.04
N ALA A 534 -26.31 -28.58 -12.66
CA ALA A 534 -25.03 -27.95 -12.40
C ALA A 534 -24.39 -28.52 -11.13
N ARG A 535 -23.06 -28.69 -11.18
CA ARG A 535 -22.29 -29.06 -9.99
C ARG A 535 -22.32 -27.89 -9.00
N PRO A 536 -22.47 -28.15 -7.69
CA PRO A 536 -22.43 -27.09 -6.69
C PRO A 536 -21.14 -26.26 -6.80
N TYR A 537 -21.30 -24.94 -6.85
CA TYR A 537 -20.18 -24.03 -7.04
C TYR A 537 -20.52 -22.65 -6.48
N ILE A 538 -19.65 -22.14 -5.60
CA ILE A 538 -19.91 -20.92 -4.86
C ILE A 538 -20.22 -19.70 -5.73
N GLN A 539 -19.63 -19.57 -6.93
CA GLN A 539 -19.91 -18.46 -7.84
C GLN A 539 -21.34 -18.50 -8.42
N THR A 540 -21.96 -19.67 -8.50
CA THR A 540 -23.30 -19.85 -9.08
C THR A 540 -24.39 -20.07 -8.03
N ASP A 541 -24.01 -20.42 -6.79
CA ASP A 541 -24.94 -20.72 -5.70
C ASP A 541 -25.89 -19.56 -5.37
N SER A 542 -25.46 -18.31 -5.61
CA SER A 542 -26.28 -17.10 -5.39
C SER A 542 -27.41 -16.95 -6.42
N LEU A 543 -27.33 -17.66 -7.56
CA LEU A 543 -28.20 -17.48 -8.72
C LEU A 543 -28.22 -16.02 -9.20
N VAL A 544 -27.04 -15.40 -9.28
CA VAL A 544 -26.88 -14.02 -9.77
C VAL A 544 -25.86 -13.98 -10.89
N ASN A 545 -26.20 -13.29 -11.99
CA ASN A 545 -25.23 -12.90 -13.00
C ASN A 545 -24.79 -11.46 -12.72
N THR A 546 -23.48 -11.21 -12.67
CA THR A 546 -22.93 -9.86 -12.48
C THR A 546 -22.19 -9.37 -13.71
N THR A 547 -22.33 -8.09 -14.03
CA THR A 547 -21.72 -7.47 -15.20
C THR A 547 -21.40 -6.01 -14.93
N PHE A 548 -20.44 -5.44 -15.66
CA PHE A 548 -20.15 -3.99 -15.61
C PHE A 548 -20.90 -3.19 -16.67
N GLU A 549 -21.69 -3.86 -17.52
CA GLU A 549 -22.41 -3.24 -18.63
C GLU A 549 -23.81 -3.86 -18.78
N HIS A 550 -24.79 -3.02 -19.11
CA HIS A 550 -26.12 -3.43 -19.53
C HIS A 550 -26.57 -2.61 -20.75
N ASP A 551 -27.10 -3.27 -21.78
CA ASP A 551 -27.58 -2.66 -23.04
C ASP A 551 -26.59 -1.66 -23.70
N GLY A 552 -25.31 -2.03 -23.77
CA GLY A 552 -24.28 -1.18 -24.37
C GLY A 552 -23.80 -0.04 -23.46
N LYS A 553 -24.29 0.05 -22.23
CA LYS A 553 -23.98 1.14 -21.28
C LYS A 553 -23.17 0.63 -20.10
N PRO A 554 -21.90 1.02 -19.96
CA PRO A 554 -21.10 0.66 -18.81
C PRO A 554 -21.62 1.37 -17.55
N LEU A 555 -21.55 0.69 -16.41
CA LEU A 555 -21.89 1.26 -15.09
C LEU A 555 -20.93 2.40 -14.72
N GLY A 556 -19.65 2.22 -15.06
CA GLY A 556 -18.57 3.18 -14.83
C GLY A 556 -17.32 2.82 -15.63
N PRO A 557 -16.31 3.70 -15.68
CA PRO A 557 -15.04 3.39 -16.31
C PRO A 557 -14.27 2.35 -15.49
N MET A 558 -13.50 1.50 -16.15
CA MET A 558 -12.64 0.51 -15.50
C MET A 558 -11.28 1.12 -15.11
N ALA A 559 -10.69 0.64 -14.01
CA ALA A 559 -9.27 0.85 -13.71
C ALA A 559 -8.40 -0.21 -14.42
N ALA A 560 -7.15 -0.39 -13.99
CA ALA A 560 -6.25 -1.36 -14.63
C ALA A 560 -6.67 -2.81 -14.29
N SER A 561 -7.08 -3.03 -13.04
CA SER A 561 -7.74 -4.26 -12.61
C SER A 561 -9.08 -4.47 -13.32
N ASN A 562 -9.23 -5.63 -13.95
CA ASN A 562 -10.44 -5.98 -14.72
C ASN A 562 -11.72 -6.13 -13.86
N TRP A 563 -11.59 -6.19 -12.54
CA TRP A 563 -12.68 -6.30 -11.58
C TRP A 563 -13.09 -4.93 -10.98
N LEU A 564 -12.31 -3.88 -11.23
CA LEU A 564 -12.48 -2.57 -10.60
C LEU A 564 -13.20 -1.60 -11.56
N CYS A 565 -14.52 -1.54 -11.43
CA CYS A 565 -15.38 -0.55 -12.08
C CYS A 565 -15.58 0.65 -11.15
N ILE A 566 -15.20 1.84 -11.62
CA ILE A 566 -15.22 3.06 -10.81
C ILE A 566 -16.65 3.60 -10.72
N TYR A 567 -17.32 3.31 -9.61
CA TYR A 567 -18.68 3.78 -9.33
C TYR A 567 -18.80 4.37 -7.90
N PRO A 568 -18.42 5.64 -7.68
CA PRO A 568 -18.39 6.26 -6.35
C PRO A 568 -19.74 6.32 -5.64
N LYS A 569 -20.84 6.39 -6.39
CA LYS A 569 -22.21 6.37 -5.85
C LYS A 569 -22.51 5.07 -5.11
N GLY A 570 -21.91 3.96 -5.53
CA GLY A 570 -22.08 2.66 -4.88
C GLY A 570 -21.62 2.66 -3.42
N LEU A 571 -20.55 3.39 -3.09
CA LEU A 571 -20.07 3.55 -1.71
C LEU A 571 -21.16 4.17 -0.83
N ARG A 572 -21.78 5.26 -1.29
CA ARG A 572 -22.89 5.90 -0.57
C ARG A 572 -24.06 4.94 -0.38
N GLN A 573 -24.45 4.21 -1.42
CA GLN A 573 -25.59 3.28 -1.34
C GLN A 573 -25.32 2.14 -0.36
N LEU A 574 -24.12 1.57 -0.39
CA LEU A 574 -23.69 0.54 0.54
C LEU A 574 -23.69 1.06 1.98
N LEU A 575 -23.17 2.27 2.22
CA LEU A 575 -23.17 2.89 3.54
C LEU A 575 -24.59 3.14 4.09
N LEU A 576 -25.52 3.59 3.25
CA LEU A 576 -26.92 3.75 3.62
C LEU A 576 -27.62 2.41 3.87
N TYR A 577 -27.30 1.40 3.06
CA TYR A 577 -27.75 0.03 3.29
C TYR A 577 -27.29 -0.47 4.66
N ILE A 578 -26.00 -0.31 4.98
CA ILE A 578 -25.44 -0.70 6.28
C ILE A 578 -26.16 0.01 7.42
N LYS A 579 -26.35 1.33 7.30
CA LYS A 579 -27.08 2.13 8.29
C LYS A 579 -28.48 1.58 8.55
N ASN A 580 -29.24 1.31 7.49
CA ASN A 580 -30.65 0.96 7.58
C ASN A 580 -30.88 -0.52 7.97
N HIS A 581 -29.98 -1.42 7.58
CA HIS A 581 -30.15 -2.88 7.78
C HIS A 581 -29.40 -3.43 9.01
N TYR A 582 -28.39 -2.72 9.51
CA TYR A 582 -27.51 -3.21 10.58
C TYR A 582 -27.36 -2.23 11.75
N ASN A 583 -28.39 -1.42 12.02
CA ASN A 583 -28.47 -0.51 13.17
C ASN A 583 -27.35 0.55 13.24
N ASN A 584 -26.90 1.05 12.08
CA ASN A 584 -25.94 2.16 11.95
C ASN A 584 -24.69 2.05 12.85
N PRO A 585 -23.88 0.98 12.69
CA PRO A 585 -22.69 0.78 13.50
C PRO A 585 -21.67 1.90 13.25
N VAL A 586 -20.65 1.99 14.12
CA VAL A 586 -19.46 2.81 13.84
C VAL A 586 -18.73 2.20 12.65
N ILE A 587 -18.41 3.01 11.64
CA ILE A 587 -17.76 2.55 10.41
C ILE A 587 -16.45 3.30 10.18
N TYR A 588 -15.41 2.57 9.77
CA TYR A 588 -14.20 3.13 9.15
C TYR A 588 -14.09 2.60 7.73
N ILE A 589 -13.86 3.47 6.75
CA ILE A 589 -13.46 3.01 5.41
C ILE A 589 -12.00 2.58 5.51
N THR A 590 -11.76 1.29 5.65
CA THR A 590 -10.42 0.73 5.95
C THR A 590 -9.56 0.52 4.72
N GLU A 591 -10.18 0.48 3.54
CA GLU A 591 -9.53 0.57 2.24
C GLU A 591 -10.48 1.18 1.19
N ASN A 592 -9.92 2.06 0.36
CA ASN A 592 -10.50 2.50 -0.90
C ASN A 592 -9.36 2.98 -1.81
N GLY A 593 -9.43 2.70 -3.11
CA GLY A 593 -8.34 3.03 -4.03
C GLY A 593 -8.56 2.56 -5.44
N ARG A 594 -7.58 2.85 -6.31
CA ARG A 594 -7.52 2.35 -7.67
C ARG A 594 -6.08 2.14 -8.10
N ASP A 595 -5.91 1.35 -9.15
CA ASP A 595 -4.62 1.01 -9.71
C ASP A 595 -4.33 1.66 -11.07
N GLU A 596 -3.06 1.59 -11.44
CA GLU A 596 -2.58 1.69 -12.81
C GLU A 596 -1.67 0.50 -13.14
N LEU A 597 -1.50 0.25 -14.45
CA LEU A 597 -0.50 -0.69 -14.92
C LEU A 597 0.90 -0.18 -14.60
N ASN A 598 1.78 -1.08 -14.18
CA ASN A 598 3.21 -0.83 -14.11
C ASN A 598 3.78 -0.85 -15.54
N ASP A 599 3.80 0.31 -16.19
CA ASP A 599 4.30 0.47 -17.55
C ASP A 599 5.78 0.88 -17.54
N PRO A 600 6.72 -0.01 -17.91
CA PRO A 600 8.15 0.29 -17.92
C PRO A 600 8.57 1.25 -19.04
N THR A 601 7.67 1.62 -19.95
CA THR A 601 7.94 2.57 -21.04
C THR A 601 7.81 4.04 -20.61
N LEU A 602 7.11 4.29 -19.50
CA LEU A 602 6.95 5.63 -18.94
C LEU A 602 8.22 6.08 -18.21
N SER A 603 8.54 7.36 -18.33
CA SER A 603 9.52 7.99 -17.45
C SER A 603 9.01 8.06 -16.00
N LEU A 604 9.92 8.34 -15.06
CA LEU A 604 9.52 8.58 -13.67
C LEU A 604 8.55 9.77 -13.58
N GLU A 605 8.82 10.88 -14.28
CA GLU A 605 7.95 12.07 -14.26
C GLU A 605 6.53 11.72 -14.72
N GLU A 606 6.37 10.95 -15.79
CA GLU A 606 5.05 10.50 -16.28
C GLU A 606 4.37 9.55 -15.28
N SER A 607 5.13 8.63 -14.67
CA SER A 607 4.63 7.67 -13.68
C SER A 607 4.11 8.34 -12.40
N LEU A 608 4.61 9.54 -12.07
CA LEU A 608 4.16 10.31 -10.91
C LEU A 608 2.88 11.12 -11.16
N ILE A 609 2.43 11.27 -12.42
CA ILE A 609 1.24 12.04 -12.79
C ILE A 609 0.00 11.13 -12.78
N ASP A 610 -0.52 10.83 -11.59
CA ASP A 610 -1.64 9.92 -11.38
C ASP A 610 -2.99 10.65 -11.17
N THR A 611 -3.32 11.58 -12.07
CA THR A 611 -4.52 12.44 -11.94
C THR A 611 -5.83 11.65 -11.83
N TYR A 612 -5.90 10.47 -12.43
CA TYR A 612 -7.10 9.64 -12.30
C TYR A 612 -7.28 9.03 -10.90
N ARG A 613 -6.20 8.83 -10.14
CA ARG A 613 -6.26 8.45 -8.72
C ARG A 613 -6.82 9.59 -7.87
N ILE A 614 -6.39 10.83 -8.14
CA ILE A 614 -6.98 12.02 -7.50
C ILE A 614 -8.48 12.11 -7.78
N ASP A 615 -8.89 12.00 -9.05
CA ASP A 615 -10.31 12.04 -9.42
C ASP A 615 -11.13 10.92 -8.76
N TYR A 616 -10.57 9.70 -8.67
CA TYR A 616 -11.18 8.60 -7.94
C TYR A 616 -11.43 8.98 -6.48
N TYR A 617 -10.39 9.44 -5.76
CA TYR A 617 -10.50 9.80 -4.34
C TYR A 617 -11.42 10.98 -4.10
N TYR A 618 -11.32 12.02 -4.91
CA TYR A 618 -12.16 13.20 -4.80
C TYR A 618 -13.65 12.82 -4.86
N ARG A 619 -14.04 11.98 -5.84
CA ARG A 619 -15.43 11.54 -6.01
C ARG A 619 -15.88 10.60 -4.88
N HIS A 620 -15.05 9.65 -4.43
CA HIS A 620 -15.41 8.77 -3.32
C HIS A 620 -15.56 9.52 -2.00
N LEU A 621 -14.65 10.46 -1.70
CA LEU A 621 -14.72 11.31 -0.51
C LEU A 621 -15.94 12.24 -0.54
N TYR A 622 -16.32 12.75 -1.71
CA TYR A 622 -17.57 13.50 -1.87
C TYR A 622 -18.79 12.64 -1.50
N TYR A 623 -18.92 11.43 -2.06
CA TYR A 623 -20.04 10.54 -1.76
C TYR A 623 -20.03 10.06 -0.30
N LEU A 624 -18.85 9.84 0.28
CA LEU A 624 -18.69 9.55 1.70
C LEU A 624 -19.22 10.70 2.57
N GLN A 625 -18.86 11.94 2.25
CA GLN A 625 -19.37 13.12 2.95
C GLN A 625 -20.89 13.21 2.85
N THR A 626 -21.49 12.90 1.69
CA THR A 626 -22.95 12.89 1.57
C THR A 626 -23.61 11.78 2.40
N ALA A 627 -23.01 10.59 2.50
CA ALA A 627 -23.50 9.53 3.39
C ALA A 627 -23.45 9.95 4.87
N ILE A 628 -22.37 10.64 5.28
CA ILE A 628 -22.23 11.20 6.63
C ILE A 628 -23.31 12.25 6.89
N LYS A 629 -23.58 13.15 5.93
CA LYS A 629 -24.68 14.13 6.01
C LYS A 629 -26.05 13.47 6.13
N ASP A 630 -26.24 12.32 5.48
CA ASP A 630 -27.44 11.49 5.60
C ASP A 630 -27.45 10.63 6.88
N GLY A 631 -26.50 10.87 7.80
CA GLY A 631 -26.45 10.33 9.15
C GLY A 631 -25.84 8.93 9.27
N VAL A 632 -25.02 8.49 8.32
CA VAL A 632 -24.20 7.28 8.48
C VAL A 632 -23.04 7.57 9.45
N ASN A 633 -22.77 6.68 10.39
CA ASN A 633 -21.79 6.88 11.45
C ASN A 633 -20.35 6.51 11.03
N VAL A 634 -19.81 7.18 10.01
CA VAL A 634 -18.42 7.00 9.58
C VAL A 634 -17.46 7.84 10.43
N LYS A 635 -16.31 7.26 10.83
CA LYS A 635 -15.30 7.89 11.70
C LYS A 635 -13.92 8.06 11.07
N GLY A 636 -13.63 7.39 9.96
CA GLY A 636 -12.35 7.56 9.27
C GLY A 636 -12.32 6.95 7.89
N TYR A 637 -11.24 7.24 7.18
CA TYR A 637 -11.00 6.85 5.81
C TYR A 637 -9.51 6.55 5.60
N PHE A 638 -9.20 5.37 5.06
CA PHE A 638 -7.86 4.89 4.76
C PHE A 638 -7.75 4.58 3.27
N ALA A 639 -6.77 5.22 2.61
CA ALA A 639 -6.48 4.98 1.21
C ALA A 639 -5.68 3.67 1.05
N TRP A 640 -6.13 2.79 0.16
CA TRP A 640 -5.31 1.70 -0.36
C TRP A 640 -4.61 2.19 -1.64
N SER A 641 -3.29 2.40 -1.64
CA SER A 641 -2.33 2.18 -0.54
C SER A 641 -1.40 3.37 -0.34
N LEU A 642 -0.65 3.39 0.77
CA LEU A 642 0.43 4.36 0.95
C LEU A 642 1.48 4.18 -0.15
N LEU A 643 1.97 2.96 -0.32
CA LEU A 643 3.05 2.60 -1.24
C LEU A 643 2.55 1.66 -2.34
N ASP A 644 3.15 1.74 -3.52
CA ASP A 644 3.11 0.64 -4.47
C ASP A 644 3.66 -0.63 -3.81
N ASN A 645 2.97 -1.75 -3.98
CA ASN A 645 3.28 -3.00 -3.31
C ASN A 645 2.91 -4.21 -4.21
N MET A 646 3.12 -5.42 -3.71
CA MET A 646 2.79 -6.65 -4.43
C MET A 646 1.29 -6.92 -4.35
N GLU A 647 0.59 -6.77 -5.47
CA GLU A 647 -0.85 -7.03 -5.58
C GLU A 647 -1.09 -8.53 -5.82
N TRP A 648 -0.86 -9.33 -4.77
CA TRP A 648 -1.19 -10.75 -4.73
C TRP A 648 -0.72 -11.55 -5.96
N GLU A 649 -1.64 -12.18 -6.69
CA GLU A 649 -1.40 -12.96 -7.91
C GLU A 649 -0.98 -12.08 -9.10
N SER A 650 -1.38 -10.81 -9.10
CA SER A 650 -0.98 -9.81 -10.10
C SER A 650 0.46 -9.32 -9.89
N GLY A 651 1.07 -9.66 -8.75
CA GLY A 651 2.47 -9.34 -8.45
C GLY A 651 2.75 -7.84 -8.49
N MET A 652 3.81 -7.44 -9.20
CA MET A 652 4.20 -6.03 -9.36
C MET A 652 3.71 -5.41 -10.67
N SER A 653 2.72 -6.03 -11.33
CA SER A 653 2.18 -5.53 -12.61
C SER A 653 1.19 -4.37 -12.44
N LEU A 654 0.68 -4.18 -11.23
CA LEU A 654 -0.26 -3.13 -10.84
C LEU A 654 0.35 -2.25 -9.75
N ARG A 655 -0.10 -1.01 -9.68
CA ARG A 655 0.37 0.00 -8.72
C ARG A 655 -0.82 0.70 -8.09
N PHE A 656 -1.02 0.52 -6.78
CA PHE A 656 -2.10 1.14 -6.00
C PHE A 656 -1.66 2.36 -5.19
N GLY A 657 -0.35 2.58 -5.03
CA GLY A 657 0.20 3.51 -4.06
C GLY A 657 -0.04 4.97 -4.38
N LEU A 658 -0.21 5.79 -3.33
CA LEU A 658 -0.04 7.25 -3.36
C LEU A 658 1.44 7.62 -3.59
N VAL A 659 2.35 6.72 -3.22
CA VAL A 659 3.79 6.86 -3.36
C VAL A 659 4.29 5.78 -4.32
N PHE A 660 4.97 6.21 -5.37
CA PHE A 660 5.64 5.32 -6.31
C PHE A 660 6.87 4.69 -5.64
N VAL A 661 7.02 3.39 -5.79
CA VAL A 661 8.21 2.65 -5.35
C VAL A 661 9.02 2.25 -6.57
N ASP A 662 10.26 2.74 -6.64
CA ASP A 662 11.19 2.38 -7.71
C ASP A 662 11.86 1.03 -7.41
N PHE A 663 11.29 -0.04 -7.97
CA PHE A 663 11.81 -1.40 -7.83
C PHE A 663 13.21 -1.60 -8.43
N LYS A 664 13.70 -0.66 -9.25
CA LYS A 664 15.02 -0.72 -9.91
C LYS A 664 16.06 0.17 -9.22
N ASP A 665 15.66 1.12 -8.39
CA ASP A 665 16.54 2.07 -7.69
C ASP A 665 16.38 1.96 -6.17
N ASP A 666 16.87 0.85 -5.61
CA ASP A 666 16.95 0.57 -4.16
C ASP A 666 15.61 0.79 -3.40
N LEU A 667 14.48 0.55 -4.09
CA LEU A 667 13.13 0.74 -3.54
C LEU A 667 12.85 2.19 -3.11
N LYS A 668 13.44 3.19 -3.77
CA LYS A 668 13.20 4.61 -3.45
C LYS A 668 11.72 4.97 -3.52
N ARG A 669 11.29 5.86 -2.61
CA ARG A 669 9.93 6.40 -2.56
C ARG A 669 9.87 7.72 -3.30
N HIS A 670 8.90 7.83 -4.21
CA HIS A 670 8.61 9.06 -4.94
C HIS A 670 7.13 9.40 -4.78
N SER A 671 6.81 10.49 -4.08
CA SER A 671 5.43 10.91 -3.90
C SER A 671 4.78 11.23 -5.25
N LYS A 672 3.69 10.55 -5.58
CA LYS A 672 2.90 10.85 -6.79
C LYS A 672 2.11 12.14 -6.59
N LEU A 673 1.48 12.63 -7.65
CA LEU A 673 0.64 13.83 -7.57
C LEU A 673 -0.53 13.64 -6.58
N SER A 674 -1.07 12.42 -6.46
CA SER A 674 -2.10 12.09 -5.48
C SER A 674 -1.64 12.23 -4.03
N ALA A 675 -0.38 11.89 -3.69
CA ALA A 675 0.17 12.16 -2.36
C ALA A 675 0.23 13.68 -2.06
N ASN A 676 0.67 14.48 -3.02
CA ASN A 676 0.68 15.94 -2.89
C ASN A 676 -0.73 16.54 -2.77
N TRP A 677 -1.71 15.97 -3.47
CA TRP A 677 -3.11 16.36 -3.33
C TRP A 677 -3.63 16.07 -1.92
N PHE A 678 -3.36 14.88 -1.37
CA PHE A 678 -3.73 14.53 0.02
C PHE A 678 -3.05 15.44 1.04
N LYS A 679 -1.75 15.71 0.87
CA LYS A 679 -1.00 16.66 1.72
C LYS A 679 -1.71 18.01 1.83
N ASN A 680 -2.16 18.56 0.71
CA ASN A 680 -2.89 19.82 0.68
C ASN A 680 -4.31 19.70 1.24
N PHE A 681 -5.02 18.60 0.92
CA PHE A 681 -6.35 18.32 1.44
C PHE A 681 -6.39 18.20 2.97
N LEU A 682 -5.36 17.60 3.56
CA LEU A 682 -5.23 17.36 5.00
C LEU A 682 -4.57 18.52 5.76
N LYS A 683 -4.11 19.56 5.06
CA LYS A 683 -3.50 20.73 5.70
C LYS A 683 -4.59 21.52 6.44
N LYS A 684 -4.57 21.42 7.78
CA LYS A 684 -5.46 22.21 8.65
C LYS A 684 -5.09 23.70 8.53
N SER A 685 -6.11 24.55 8.34
CA SER A 685 -6.01 26.02 8.25
C SER A 685 -5.67 26.65 9.59
#